data_AF-A0A1F7VEQ3-F1
#
_entry.id   AF-A0A1F7VEQ3-F1
#
_cell.length_a   1.000
_cell.length_b   1.000
_cell.length_c   1.000
_cell.angle_alpha   90.00
_cell.angle_beta   90.00
_cell.angle_gamma   90.00
#
_symmetry.space_group_name_H-M   'P 1'
#
loop_
_entity.id
_entity.type
_entity.pdbx_description
1 polymer ?
#
loop_
_entity_poly.entity_id
_entity_poly.type
_entity_poly.pdbx_seq_one_letter_code
_entity_poly.pdbx_strand_id
1 'polypeptide(L)'
;VLDINGEYNEDIDLFELIASRFGGTRGIFANANNTNTGEDSLNLAAASIEERTDIEVNNLGLIENDYAIEGISGENSIFAGTKVKRTRVDTGKVDVSTNLFNFLNTNIIGGEATVAVINIFGNFKKNILLPSFDQIFPNVGPRIGTGAQADASIEGATGDSINNAVAIATNDTEITVQNYGGVINELKNRANSGDNENVFGDDADNITVKSGKAKTQTNVLTLANRTCIGCGWFSGFFNILGDWSGKVSGLPETAKKEGNGKSFVVSVEDTDVPGLGGNGVSADASINGTGDDSFNGSAAVAARSVKVKTANEGAVINKLDQVADSGSNSIAAIDGKDITVNTGDVSSAMNVGTILNTDVIGGKLVTLAVNLFGSWEGDFVIGEPTDVGVTITATPSPSPAALGGAITYHITAANAANGKTTDASVKVTYDNARTTLANAGNGTAGEGNVSFSFLGLVPGAQASATFSVTIKNTLGSGTHILNATAALTSSTADNNSANDQSSAAVSVTVGQSGNTNPGNDDEGTVDGTILPGDDNSNGNSNPPPGNTTGGSTVGGSTGSDTVFSIVKTSTAPSAGVAPGSTIPYKITLQNNRSVPVNDVKVYDKLKNEGGLVVFENSWDLGTVAPNEKVVIDYTVIFSAEAPAGDYTNTAYASG
;
A
#
# COMPACT_ATOMS: atom_id res chain seq x y z
N VAL A 1 -6.32 -18.57 11.20
CA VAL A 1 -6.59 -17.54 12.22
C VAL A 1 -5.25 -17.03 12.70
N LEU A 2 -5.08 -15.71 12.84
CA LEU A 2 -3.87 -15.05 13.31
C LEU A 2 -4.23 -14.15 14.49
N ASP A 3 -3.57 -14.32 15.64
CA ASP A 3 -3.83 -13.55 16.86
C ASP A 3 -2.58 -12.74 17.26
N ILE A 4 -2.74 -11.43 17.45
CA ILE A 4 -1.69 -10.50 17.90
C ILE A 4 -2.01 -10.05 19.32
N ASN A 5 -1.29 -10.60 20.31
CA ASN A 5 -1.58 -10.39 21.73
C ASN A 5 -0.70 -9.32 22.42
N GLY A 6 0.30 -8.77 21.73
CA GLY A 6 1.29 -7.83 22.28
C GLY A 6 1.68 -6.72 21.31
N GLU A 7 2.88 -6.18 21.45
CA GLU A 7 3.43 -5.26 20.44
C GLU A 7 3.92 -6.03 19.21
N TYR A 8 3.45 -5.64 18.03
CA TYR A 8 3.92 -6.15 16.74
C TYR A 8 4.19 -4.96 15.82
N ASN A 9 5.38 -4.91 15.20
CA ASN A 9 5.88 -3.71 14.52
C ASN A 9 6.38 -3.99 13.08
N GLU A 10 5.95 -5.09 12.48
CA GLU A 10 6.32 -5.52 11.13
C GLU A 10 5.08 -5.63 10.24
N ASP A 11 5.25 -5.56 8.92
CA ASP A 11 4.12 -5.80 8.01
C ASP A 11 3.64 -7.25 8.07
N ILE A 12 2.34 -7.46 7.97
CA ILE A 12 1.74 -8.79 7.85
C ILE A 12 1.46 -9.03 6.37
N ASP A 13 2.32 -9.82 5.74
CA ASP A 13 2.17 -10.21 4.34
C ASP A 13 1.30 -11.48 4.21
N LEU A 14 0.17 -11.37 3.51
CA LEU A 14 -0.75 -12.46 3.24
C LEU A 14 -0.71 -12.93 1.78
N PHE A 15 0.32 -12.56 1.00
CA PHE A 15 0.39 -12.84 -0.41
C PHE A 15 0.35 -14.33 -0.71
N GLU A 16 1.19 -15.12 -0.04
CA GLU A 16 1.21 -16.58 -0.25
C GLU A 16 -0.11 -17.26 0.16
N LEU A 17 -0.82 -16.70 1.13
CA LEU A 17 -2.08 -17.26 1.62
C LEU A 17 -3.23 -17.00 0.65
N ILE A 18 -3.27 -15.79 0.07
CA ILE A 18 -4.45 -15.28 -0.64
C ILE A 18 -4.27 -15.33 -2.16
N ALA A 19 -3.05 -15.28 -2.69
CA ALA A 19 -2.81 -15.39 -4.12
C ALA A 19 -3.38 -16.70 -4.68
N SER A 20 -3.95 -16.65 -5.89
CA SER A 20 -4.47 -17.86 -6.55
C SER A 20 -3.36 -18.87 -6.81
N ARG A 21 -3.60 -20.13 -6.46
CA ARG A 21 -2.68 -21.25 -6.73
C ARG A 21 -3.21 -22.17 -7.83
N PHE A 22 -4.34 -21.84 -8.44
CA PHE A 22 -5.00 -22.69 -9.44
C PHE A 22 -4.22 -22.73 -10.75
N GLY A 23 -3.60 -23.88 -11.03
CA GLY A 23 -3.13 -24.26 -12.36
C GLY A 23 -4.32 -24.54 -13.28
N GLY A 24 -4.20 -24.22 -14.57
CA GLY A 24 -5.29 -24.36 -15.54
C GLY A 24 -5.91 -25.76 -15.60
N THR A 25 -7.18 -25.84 -15.98
CA THR A 25 -7.86 -27.10 -16.31
C THR A 25 -7.14 -27.81 -17.45
N ARG A 26 -6.94 -29.13 -17.33
CA ARG A 26 -6.41 -29.95 -18.42
C ARG A 26 -7.49 -30.06 -19.51
N GLY A 27 -7.14 -29.74 -20.75
CA GLY A 27 -8.01 -30.00 -21.90
C GLY A 27 -8.05 -31.50 -22.22
N ILE A 28 -9.09 -31.94 -22.92
CA ILE A 28 -9.15 -33.29 -23.49
C ILE A 28 -8.91 -33.25 -24.99
N PHE A 29 -8.11 -34.19 -25.47
CA PHE A 29 -7.64 -34.25 -26.84
C PHE A 29 -7.65 -35.68 -27.35
N ALA A 30 -8.48 -35.97 -28.34
CA ALA A 30 -8.47 -37.23 -29.08
C ALA A 30 -7.81 -37.02 -30.44
N ASN A 31 -6.84 -37.87 -30.80
CA ASN A 31 -6.15 -37.78 -32.08
C ASN A 31 -6.03 -39.15 -32.74
N ALA A 32 -6.56 -39.28 -33.95
CA ALA A 32 -6.48 -40.47 -34.78
C ALA A 32 -5.91 -40.11 -36.15
N ASN A 33 -4.80 -40.75 -36.55
CA ASN A 33 -4.14 -40.45 -37.82
C ASN A 33 -3.80 -41.72 -38.59
N ASN A 34 -4.07 -41.74 -39.89
CA ASN A 34 -3.48 -42.68 -40.83
C ASN A 34 -2.51 -41.92 -41.74
N THR A 35 -1.24 -42.32 -41.75
CA THR A 35 -0.23 -41.68 -42.61
C THR A 35 0.60 -42.70 -43.37
N ASN A 36 0.91 -42.45 -44.64
CA ASN A 36 1.78 -43.28 -45.48
C ASN A 36 1.33 -44.75 -45.54
N THR A 37 0.06 -44.98 -45.87
CA THR A 37 -0.49 -46.34 -45.91
C THR A 37 -0.09 -47.09 -47.18
N GLY A 38 -0.05 -48.43 -47.12
CA GLY A 38 0.37 -49.26 -48.26
C GLY A 38 -0.73 -49.45 -49.31
N GLU A 39 -0.35 -49.87 -50.52
CA GLU A 39 -1.30 -50.36 -51.52
C GLU A 39 -2.09 -51.57 -51.00
N ASP A 40 -3.33 -51.76 -51.46
CA ASP A 40 -4.23 -52.88 -51.09
C ASP A 40 -4.47 -53.04 -49.56
N SER A 41 -4.21 -52.00 -48.77
CA SER A 41 -4.18 -52.11 -47.31
C SER A 41 -5.47 -51.63 -46.63
N LEU A 42 -5.70 -52.12 -45.41
CA LEU A 42 -6.81 -51.73 -44.53
C LEU A 42 -6.24 -51.04 -43.28
N ASN A 43 -6.45 -49.73 -43.14
CA ASN A 43 -5.88 -48.92 -42.06
C ASN A 43 -6.99 -48.23 -41.29
N LEU A 44 -7.14 -48.59 -40.02
CA LEU A 44 -8.14 -47.99 -39.13
C LEU A 44 -7.43 -47.37 -37.93
N ALA A 45 -7.57 -46.06 -37.78
CA ALA A 45 -7.14 -45.30 -36.61
C ALA A 45 -8.39 -44.82 -35.86
N ALA A 46 -8.43 -45.02 -34.55
CA ALA A 46 -9.52 -44.52 -33.72
C ALA A 46 -9.00 -44.03 -32.37
N ALA A 47 -9.47 -42.87 -31.94
CA ALA A 47 -9.24 -42.31 -30.61
C ALA A 47 -10.56 -41.83 -30.04
N SER A 48 -10.86 -42.20 -28.79
CA SER A 48 -12.05 -41.75 -28.09
C SER A 48 -11.71 -41.39 -26.65
N ILE A 49 -12.12 -40.20 -26.22
CA ILE A 49 -12.03 -39.74 -24.84
C ILE A 49 -13.38 -39.17 -24.45
N GLU A 50 -13.93 -39.66 -23.34
CA GLU A 50 -15.16 -39.13 -22.75
C GLU A 50 -14.90 -38.81 -21.27
N GLU A 51 -15.16 -37.57 -20.88
CA GLU A 51 -15.11 -37.12 -19.49
C GLU A 51 -16.49 -36.64 -19.04
N ARG A 52 -16.98 -37.20 -17.93
CA ARG A 52 -18.25 -36.79 -17.34
C ARG A 52 -18.06 -36.43 -15.87
N THR A 53 -18.54 -35.25 -15.49
CA THR A 53 -18.56 -34.75 -14.11
C THR A 53 -19.98 -34.35 -13.75
N ASP A 54 -20.60 -35.10 -12.83
CA ASP A 54 -21.90 -34.76 -12.26
C ASP A 54 -21.72 -34.39 -10.78
N ILE A 55 -22.17 -33.19 -10.40
CA ILE A 55 -22.12 -32.66 -9.03
C ILE A 55 -23.54 -32.26 -8.63
N GLU A 56 -24.04 -32.85 -7.54
CA GLU A 56 -25.30 -32.44 -6.93
C GLU A 56 -25.06 -32.10 -5.46
N VAL A 57 -25.46 -30.89 -5.06
CA VAL A 57 -25.35 -30.39 -3.69
C VAL A 57 -26.71 -29.92 -3.21
N ASN A 58 -27.20 -30.49 -2.11
CA ASN A 58 -28.44 -30.08 -1.47
C ASN A 58 -28.14 -29.77 0.00
N ASN A 59 -28.24 -28.50 0.40
CA ASN A 59 -28.00 -28.07 1.77
C ASN A 59 -29.28 -27.53 2.39
N LEU A 60 -29.67 -28.06 3.54
CA LEU A 60 -30.72 -27.52 4.39
C LEU A 60 -30.09 -27.08 5.71
N GLY A 61 -30.26 -25.83 6.11
CA GLY A 61 -29.54 -25.27 7.27
C GLY A 61 -30.36 -24.30 8.11
N LEU A 62 -30.16 -24.34 9.43
CA LEU A 62 -30.68 -23.34 10.37
C LEU A 62 -29.55 -22.97 11.34
N ILE A 63 -29.30 -21.68 11.51
CA ILE A 63 -28.48 -21.16 12.62
C ILE A 63 -29.36 -20.27 13.48
N GLU A 64 -29.42 -20.56 14.79
CA GLU A 64 -30.04 -19.70 15.78
C GLU A 64 -28.99 -19.28 16.81
N ASN A 65 -28.81 -17.98 16.97
CA ASN A 65 -27.95 -17.40 18.00
C ASN A 65 -28.84 -16.70 19.02
N ASP A 66 -28.85 -17.14 20.27
CA ASP A 66 -29.58 -16.50 21.38
C ASP A 66 -28.59 -16.19 22.50
N TYR A 67 -28.11 -14.95 22.55
CA TYR A 67 -27.08 -14.53 23.48
C TYR A 67 -27.52 -13.33 24.32
N ALA A 68 -27.35 -13.45 25.63
CA ALA A 68 -27.38 -12.33 26.57
C ALA A 68 -25.94 -12.00 26.98
N ILE A 69 -25.52 -10.75 26.76
CA ILE A 69 -24.17 -10.26 27.09
C ILE A 69 -24.29 -9.08 28.04
N GLU A 70 -23.62 -9.15 29.17
CA GLU A 70 -23.68 -8.11 30.21
C GLU A 70 -22.28 -7.69 30.64
N GLY A 71 -22.03 -6.39 30.67
CA GLY A 71 -20.89 -5.78 31.33
C GLY A 71 -21.40 -4.81 32.38
N ILE A 72 -21.16 -5.11 33.65
CA ILE A 72 -21.72 -4.33 34.76
C ILE A 72 -20.59 -3.95 35.71
N SER A 73 -20.37 -2.65 35.89
CA SER A 73 -19.66 -2.09 37.05
C SER A 73 -20.58 -1.24 37.93
N GLY A 74 -21.79 -0.96 37.44
CA GLY A 74 -22.89 -0.26 38.10
C GLY A 74 -23.60 -1.11 39.14
N GLU A 75 -24.86 -0.78 39.40
CA GLU A 75 -25.78 -1.53 40.28
C GLU A 75 -25.30 -1.65 41.74
N ASN A 76 -24.39 -0.78 42.16
CA ASN A 76 -23.88 -0.81 43.52
C ASN A 76 -24.89 -0.19 44.46
N SER A 77 -25.15 -0.85 45.59
CA SER A 77 -26.03 -0.32 46.64
C SER A 77 -25.27 -0.19 47.96
N ILE A 78 -25.38 0.99 48.58
CA ILE A 78 -24.91 1.23 49.93
C ILE A 78 -26.10 1.60 50.82
N PHE A 79 -26.28 0.83 51.89
CA PHE A 79 -27.11 1.22 53.02
C PHE A 79 -26.20 1.63 54.19
N ALA A 80 -26.07 2.93 54.42
CA ALA A 80 -25.22 3.49 55.47
C ALA A 80 -26.04 3.79 56.73
N GLY A 81 -25.52 3.32 57.88
CA GLY A 81 -26.10 3.59 59.21
C GLY A 81 -25.87 5.02 59.70
N THR A 82 -26.13 5.25 60.99
CA THR A 82 -26.00 6.58 61.60
C THR A 82 -24.54 7.03 61.78
N LYS A 83 -24.30 8.34 61.79
CA LYS A 83 -22.99 9.00 62.00
C LYS A 83 -21.90 8.74 60.94
N VAL A 84 -22.27 8.50 59.68
CA VAL A 84 -21.31 8.32 58.58
C VAL A 84 -20.90 9.69 58.01
N LYS A 85 -19.60 9.99 58.02
CA LYS A 85 -19.11 11.29 57.51
C LYS A 85 -19.09 11.38 55.99
N ARG A 86 -18.82 10.28 55.29
CA ARG A 86 -18.75 10.21 53.82
C ARG A 86 -19.25 8.87 53.31
N THR A 87 -20.11 8.90 52.30
CA THR A 87 -20.60 7.72 51.59
C THR A 87 -20.37 7.90 50.10
N ARG A 88 -19.72 6.92 49.45
CA ARG A 88 -19.25 7.08 48.08
C ARG A 88 -19.38 5.79 47.27
N VAL A 89 -19.92 5.92 46.06
CA VAL A 89 -19.85 4.91 45.00
C VAL A 89 -19.05 5.50 43.84
N ASP A 90 -18.02 4.77 43.41
CA ASP A 90 -17.31 5.02 42.16
C ASP A 90 -17.40 3.76 41.32
N THR A 91 -17.98 3.87 40.13
CA THR A 91 -18.04 2.75 39.19
C THR A 91 -17.02 2.93 38.07
N GLY A 92 -16.58 1.81 37.54
CA GLY A 92 -15.58 1.78 36.47
C GLY A 92 -16.16 2.23 35.14
N LYS A 93 -15.26 2.48 34.19
CA LYS A 93 -15.61 2.52 32.77
C LYS A 93 -16.08 1.13 32.34
N VAL A 94 -17.14 1.05 31.54
CA VAL A 94 -17.64 -0.22 30.98
C VAL A 94 -17.58 -0.17 29.47
N ASP A 95 -16.76 -1.04 28.87
CA ASP A 95 -16.70 -1.23 27.44
C ASP A 95 -17.14 -2.67 27.12
N VAL A 96 -18.24 -2.83 26.38
CA VAL A 96 -18.74 -4.15 25.92
C VAL A 96 -18.74 -4.20 24.41
N SER A 97 -18.25 -5.30 23.86
CA SER A 97 -18.26 -5.51 22.43
C SER A 97 -18.60 -6.94 22.05
N THR A 98 -19.53 -7.09 21.09
CA THR A 98 -19.91 -8.38 20.52
C THR A 98 -19.74 -8.38 19.00
N ASN A 99 -19.12 -9.43 18.47
CA ASN A 99 -19.12 -9.74 17.04
C ASN A 99 -19.71 -11.13 16.84
N LEU A 100 -20.74 -11.22 15.99
CA LEU A 100 -21.32 -12.47 15.58
C LEU A 100 -21.18 -12.59 14.06
N PHE A 101 -20.60 -13.69 13.60
CA PHE A 101 -20.47 -13.98 12.18
C PHE A 101 -21.06 -15.35 11.87
N ASN A 102 -22.04 -15.36 10.97
CA ASN A 102 -22.70 -16.58 10.52
C ASN A 102 -22.29 -16.89 9.08
N PHE A 103 -22.01 -18.16 8.82
CA PHE A 103 -21.67 -18.67 7.50
C PHE A 103 -22.43 -19.98 7.29
N LEU A 104 -23.47 -19.96 6.45
CA LEU A 104 -24.39 -21.08 6.25
C LEU A 104 -24.56 -21.42 4.77
N ASN A 105 -24.54 -22.72 4.46
CA ASN A 105 -24.81 -23.27 3.12
C ASN A 105 -24.02 -22.57 2.00
N THR A 106 -22.69 -22.52 2.15
CA THR A 106 -21.81 -21.97 1.11
C THR A 106 -21.09 -23.08 0.37
N ASN A 107 -21.26 -23.15 -0.95
CA ASN A 107 -20.67 -24.16 -1.82
C ASN A 107 -19.57 -23.56 -2.68
N ILE A 108 -18.44 -24.27 -2.79
CA ILE A 108 -17.31 -23.91 -3.64
C ILE A 108 -17.05 -25.09 -4.58
N ILE A 109 -17.33 -24.92 -5.86
CA ILE A 109 -17.32 -26.01 -6.85
C ILE A 109 -16.33 -25.67 -7.95
N GLY A 110 -15.28 -26.47 -8.12
CA GLY A 110 -14.27 -26.26 -9.17
C GLY A 110 -13.52 -24.92 -9.05
N GLY A 111 -13.48 -24.34 -7.85
CA GLY A 111 -12.86 -23.04 -7.55
C GLY A 111 -12.04 -23.07 -6.26
N GLU A 112 -11.60 -21.89 -5.80
CA GLU A 112 -10.85 -21.72 -4.55
C GLU A 112 -11.68 -21.00 -3.48
N ALA A 113 -11.43 -21.32 -2.21
CA ALA A 113 -11.91 -20.51 -1.10
C ALA A 113 -10.81 -20.27 -0.07
N THR A 114 -10.71 -19.04 0.38
CA THR A 114 -9.82 -18.63 1.47
C THR A 114 -10.66 -17.95 2.54
N VAL A 115 -10.62 -18.48 3.76
CA VAL A 115 -11.24 -17.84 4.92
C VAL A 115 -10.15 -17.57 5.95
N ALA A 116 -9.91 -16.30 6.23
CA ALA A 116 -8.90 -15.87 7.19
C ALA A 116 -9.53 -14.95 8.26
N VAL A 117 -9.05 -15.09 9.49
CA VAL A 117 -9.46 -14.27 10.63
C VAL A 117 -8.19 -13.75 11.28
N ILE A 118 -8.13 -12.44 11.51
CA ILE A 118 -7.02 -11.73 12.15
C ILE A 118 -7.59 -11.04 13.38
N ASN A 119 -7.07 -11.35 14.56
CA ASN A 119 -7.44 -10.70 15.81
C ASN A 119 -6.25 -9.89 16.33
N ILE A 120 -6.47 -8.61 16.60
CA ILE A 120 -5.48 -7.69 17.14
C ILE A 120 -5.91 -7.33 18.55
N PHE A 121 -5.40 -8.05 19.55
CA PHE A 121 -5.64 -7.79 20.96
C PHE A 121 -4.64 -6.79 21.55
N GLY A 122 -3.40 -6.78 21.05
CA GLY A 122 -2.32 -5.89 21.48
C GLY A 122 -2.19 -4.61 20.66
N ASN A 123 -0.96 -4.10 20.56
CA ASN A 123 -0.64 -2.92 19.76
C ASN A 123 0.06 -3.36 18.47
N PHE A 124 -0.59 -3.13 17.34
CA PHE A 124 -0.03 -3.42 16.03
C PHE A 124 0.39 -2.12 15.37
N LYS A 125 1.64 -2.05 14.92
CA LYS A 125 2.15 -0.99 14.05
C LYS A 125 2.54 -1.64 12.73
N LYS A 126 2.37 -0.89 11.63
CA LYS A 126 2.57 -1.31 10.23
C LYS A 126 1.33 -1.92 9.57
N ASN A 127 1.48 -2.35 8.32
CA ASN A 127 0.38 -2.62 7.41
C ASN A 127 0.04 -4.12 7.36
N ILE A 128 -1.20 -4.43 7.01
CA ILE A 128 -1.58 -5.77 6.51
C ILE A 128 -1.60 -5.69 5.00
N LEU A 129 -0.82 -6.54 4.34
CA LEU A 129 -0.60 -6.54 2.90
C LEU A 129 -1.29 -7.75 2.25
N LEU A 130 -2.08 -7.49 1.21
CA LEU A 130 -2.73 -8.47 0.36
C LEU A 130 -2.25 -8.31 -1.08
N PRO A 131 -2.28 -9.38 -1.91
CA PRO A 131 -2.05 -9.25 -3.34
C PRO A 131 -3.03 -8.28 -3.99
N SER A 132 -2.70 -7.74 -5.16
CA SER A 132 -3.66 -6.94 -5.94
C SER A 132 -4.85 -7.80 -6.40
N PHE A 133 -6.00 -7.21 -6.72
CA PHE A 133 -7.14 -7.98 -7.20
C PHE A 133 -6.84 -8.82 -8.44
N ASP A 134 -5.98 -8.34 -9.35
CA ASP A 134 -5.50 -9.12 -10.50
C ASP A 134 -4.71 -10.37 -10.09
N GLN A 135 -3.99 -10.31 -8.96
CA GLN A 135 -3.23 -11.44 -8.39
C GLN A 135 -4.09 -12.34 -7.48
N ILE A 136 -5.14 -11.80 -6.86
CA ILE A 136 -6.13 -12.57 -6.12
C ILE A 136 -7.00 -13.37 -7.12
N PHE A 137 -7.40 -12.74 -8.22
CA PHE A 137 -8.31 -13.26 -9.25
C PHE A 137 -7.66 -13.39 -10.64
N PRO A 138 -6.46 -13.99 -10.79
CA PRO A 138 -5.81 -14.08 -12.08
C PRO A 138 -6.60 -15.02 -12.97
N ASN A 139 -7.13 -14.49 -14.08
CA ASN A 139 -7.76 -15.29 -15.12
C ASN A 139 -8.95 -16.16 -14.64
N VAL A 140 -9.77 -15.69 -13.72
CA VAL A 140 -11.00 -16.37 -13.27
C VAL A 140 -12.18 -16.17 -14.24
N GLY A 141 -12.04 -16.43 -15.54
CA GLY A 141 -13.23 -16.51 -16.42
C GLY A 141 -14.01 -17.80 -16.14
N PRO A 142 -15.23 -17.98 -16.69
CA PRO A 142 -15.86 -19.29 -16.72
C PRO A 142 -14.97 -20.27 -17.51
N ARG A 143 -14.08 -20.96 -16.80
CA ARG A 143 -13.15 -21.99 -17.32
C ARG A 143 -13.83 -23.34 -17.55
N ILE A 144 -15.15 -23.32 -17.52
CA ILE A 144 -16.01 -24.34 -18.07
C ILE A 144 -15.80 -24.27 -19.58
N GLY A 145 -14.80 -25.01 -20.07
CA GLY A 145 -14.19 -24.74 -21.38
C GLY A 145 -15.25 -24.51 -22.44
N THR A 146 -15.16 -23.41 -23.16
CA THR A 146 -16.22 -22.97 -24.08
C THR A 146 -15.93 -23.36 -25.53
N GLY A 147 -14.78 -23.99 -25.79
CA GLY A 147 -14.40 -24.49 -27.12
C GLY A 147 -14.58 -26.00 -27.24
N ALA A 148 -15.31 -26.42 -28.27
CA ALA A 148 -15.19 -27.74 -28.85
C ALA A 148 -14.63 -27.56 -30.27
N GLN A 149 -13.50 -28.19 -30.58
CA GLN A 149 -12.92 -28.19 -31.92
C GLN A 149 -12.80 -29.61 -32.45
N ALA A 150 -13.45 -29.85 -33.58
CA ALA A 150 -13.32 -31.08 -34.33
C ALA A 150 -12.67 -30.75 -35.67
N ASP A 151 -11.53 -31.37 -35.96
CA ASP A 151 -10.87 -31.26 -37.26
C ASP A 151 -10.80 -32.63 -37.91
N ALA A 152 -11.34 -32.73 -39.12
CA ALA A 152 -11.32 -33.94 -39.93
C ALA A 152 -10.69 -33.61 -41.28
N SER A 153 -9.52 -34.17 -41.55
CA SER A 153 -8.72 -33.83 -42.74
C SER A 153 -8.33 -35.06 -43.55
N ILE A 154 -8.33 -34.90 -44.86
CA ILE A 154 -7.84 -35.89 -45.83
C ILE A 154 -6.94 -35.14 -46.82
N GLU A 155 -5.64 -35.43 -46.80
CA GLU A 155 -4.65 -34.78 -47.66
C GLU A 155 -3.79 -35.83 -48.37
N GLY A 156 -3.31 -35.54 -49.58
CA GLY A 156 -2.33 -36.42 -50.25
C GLY A 156 -2.81 -37.86 -50.54
N ALA A 157 -4.11 -38.11 -50.66
CA ALA A 157 -4.63 -39.42 -51.06
C ALA A 157 -4.22 -39.76 -52.50
N THR A 158 -3.66 -40.96 -52.75
CA THR A 158 -3.33 -41.47 -54.09
C THR A 158 -4.30 -42.57 -54.54
N GLY A 159 -4.41 -42.74 -55.87
CA GLY A 159 -5.15 -43.85 -56.52
C GLY A 159 -6.67 -43.91 -56.24
N ASP A 160 -7.23 -45.10 -56.43
CA ASP A 160 -8.64 -45.45 -56.16
C ASP A 160 -8.88 -45.81 -54.67
N SER A 161 -8.25 -45.08 -53.75
CA SER A 161 -8.40 -45.31 -52.30
C SER A 161 -9.73 -44.79 -51.73
N ILE A 162 -10.25 -45.49 -50.73
CA ILE A 162 -11.45 -45.09 -49.97
C ILE A 162 -11.00 -44.51 -48.64
N ASN A 163 -11.24 -43.21 -48.45
CA ASN A 163 -10.77 -42.46 -47.28
C ASN A 163 -11.95 -41.86 -46.51
N ASN A 164 -12.00 -42.09 -45.21
CA ASN A 164 -13.04 -41.55 -44.34
C ASN A 164 -12.44 -41.05 -43.01
N ALA A 165 -12.39 -39.72 -42.84
CA ALA A 165 -11.97 -39.07 -41.62
C ALA A 165 -13.20 -38.50 -40.88
N VAL A 166 -13.33 -38.79 -39.58
CA VAL A 166 -14.45 -38.34 -38.74
C VAL A 166 -13.90 -37.79 -37.43
N ALA A 167 -14.12 -36.51 -37.16
CA ALA A 167 -13.83 -35.90 -35.87
C ALA A 167 -15.11 -35.40 -35.20
N ILE A 168 -15.28 -35.71 -33.92
CA ILE A 168 -16.42 -35.30 -33.11
C ILE A 168 -15.88 -34.73 -31.79
N ALA A 169 -16.14 -33.45 -31.56
CA ALA A 169 -15.84 -32.78 -30.29
C ALA A 169 -17.15 -32.28 -29.67
N THR A 170 -17.51 -32.76 -28.48
CA THR A 170 -18.69 -32.31 -27.74
C THR A 170 -18.32 -31.80 -26.37
N ASN A 171 -18.94 -30.71 -25.96
CA ASN A 171 -18.73 -30.14 -24.63
C ASN A 171 -20.06 -29.62 -24.12
N ASP A 172 -20.67 -30.40 -23.24
CA ASP A 172 -21.95 -30.12 -22.64
C ASP A 172 -21.74 -29.60 -21.21
N THR A 173 -22.37 -28.48 -20.86
CA THR A 173 -22.37 -28.00 -19.49
C THR A 173 -23.73 -27.50 -19.07
N GLU A 174 -24.24 -28.07 -17.99
CA GLU A 174 -25.51 -27.72 -17.38
C GLU A 174 -25.25 -27.30 -15.92
N ILE A 175 -25.58 -26.06 -15.58
CA ILE A 175 -25.51 -25.56 -14.20
C ILE A 175 -26.90 -25.10 -13.78
N THR A 176 -27.43 -25.69 -12.72
CA THR A 176 -28.69 -25.31 -12.09
C THR A 176 -28.44 -24.96 -10.63
N VAL A 177 -28.82 -23.76 -10.22
CA VAL A 177 -28.65 -23.27 -8.84
C VAL A 177 -29.98 -22.79 -8.29
N GLN A 178 -30.33 -23.23 -7.09
CA GLN A 178 -31.52 -22.81 -6.36
C GLN A 178 -31.11 -22.37 -4.95
N ASN A 179 -31.32 -21.10 -4.62
CA ASN A 179 -31.03 -20.56 -3.30
C ASN A 179 -32.29 -19.99 -2.68
N TYR A 180 -32.71 -20.52 -1.53
CA TYR A 180 -33.91 -20.11 -0.82
C TYR A 180 -33.62 -19.94 0.67
N GLY A 181 -33.84 -18.76 1.22
CA GLY A 181 -33.52 -18.54 2.62
C GLY A 181 -33.63 -17.12 3.11
N GLY A 182 -33.59 -16.94 4.43
CA GLY A 182 -33.78 -15.64 5.08
C GLY A 182 -32.93 -15.47 6.34
N VAL A 183 -32.71 -14.20 6.71
CA VAL A 183 -32.00 -13.82 7.92
C VAL A 183 -32.90 -12.92 8.77
N ILE A 184 -33.06 -13.26 10.04
CA ILE A 184 -33.80 -12.48 11.05
C ILE A 184 -32.80 -11.97 12.08
N ASN A 185 -32.84 -10.68 12.40
CA ASN A 185 -31.98 -10.06 13.40
C ASN A 185 -32.84 -9.36 14.47
N GLU A 186 -32.86 -9.91 15.68
CA GLU A 186 -33.46 -9.36 16.90
C GLU A 186 -32.34 -8.87 17.84
N LEU A 187 -31.85 -7.66 17.58
CA LEU A 187 -30.67 -7.12 18.26
C LEU A 187 -31.05 -6.01 19.24
N LYS A 188 -30.63 -6.14 20.50
CA LYS A 188 -30.75 -5.11 21.53
C LYS A 188 -29.37 -4.77 22.06
N ASN A 189 -29.01 -3.49 22.04
CA ASN A 189 -27.74 -2.99 22.55
C ASN A 189 -27.99 -1.77 23.43
N ARG A 190 -27.71 -1.87 24.73
CA ARG A 190 -27.98 -0.84 25.75
C ARG A 190 -26.70 -0.44 26.47
N ALA A 191 -26.53 0.86 26.69
CA ALA A 191 -25.47 1.44 27.52
C ALA A 191 -26.10 2.37 28.56
N ASN A 192 -25.73 2.20 29.83
CA ASN A 192 -26.24 2.99 30.94
C ASN A 192 -25.10 3.48 31.85
N SER A 193 -24.91 4.79 31.92
CA SER A 193 -24.06 5.45 32.93
C SER A 193 -24.88 6.24 33.95
N GLY A 194 -26.20 6.26 33.78
CA GLY A 194 -27.17 7.09 34.51
C GLY A 194 -27.92 6.29 35.56
N ASP A 195 -29.22 6.59 35.69
CA ASP A 195 -30.19 5.85 36.51
C ASP A 195 -29.76 5.58 37.97
N ASN A 196 -28.91 6.45 38.53
CA ASN A 196 -28.53 6.37 39.93
C ASN A 196 -29.71 6.84 40.79
N GLU A 197 -30.26 5.94 41.60
CA GLU A 197 -31.51 6.14 42.33
C GLU A 197 -31.29 6.11 43.84
N ASN A 198 -32.19 6.74 44.61
CA ASN A 198 -32.16 6.73 46.08
C ASN A 198 -30.80 7.19 46.61
N VAL A 199 -30.34 8.35 46.17
CA VAL A 199 -29.12 9.01 46.66
C VAL A 199 -29.54 10.12 47.62
N PHE A 200 -29.70 9.79 48.90
CA PHE A 200 -30.20 10.74 49.91
C PHE A 200 -29.65 10.47 51.31
N GLY A 201 -29.72 11.50 52.16
CA GLY A 201 -29.53 11.42 53.61
C GLY A 201 -30.28 12.51 54.35
N ASP A 202 -30.79 12.20 55.55
CA ASP A 202 -31.69 13.08 56.30
C ASP A 202 -30.98 14.38 56.75
N ASP A 203 -29.67 14.33 56.99
CA ASP A 203 -28.79 15.45 57.37
C ASP A 203 -27.65 15.69 56.35
N ALA A 204 -27.87 15.39 55.06
CA ALA A 204 -26.82 15.54 54.05
C ALA A 204 -26.46 17.01 53.77
N ASP A 205 -25.21 17.37 54.01
CA ASP A 205 -24.65 18.69 53.71
C ASP A 205 -24.40 18.84 52.19
N ASN A 206 -23.90 17.77 51.54
CA ASN A 206 -23.63 17.74 50.11
C ASN A 206 -24.02 16.40 49.47
N ILE A 207 -24.79 16.46 48.39
CA ILE A 207 -25.07 15.30 47.51
C ILE A 207 -24.57 15.63 46.11
N THR A 208 -23.69 14.78 45.57
CA THR A 208 -23.16 14.92 44.20
C THR A 208 -23.35 13.63 43.42
N VAL A 209 -24.03 13.72 42.28
CA VAL A 209 -24.15 12.62 41.32
C VAL A 209 -23.54 13.08 40.01
N LYS A 210 -22.54 12.36 39.51
CA LYS A 210 -21.90 12.60 38.22
C LYS A 210 -21.97 11.33 37.39
N SER A 211 -22.62 11.44 36.24
CA SER A 211 -22.68 10.35 35.28
C SER A 211 -21.63 10.50 34.18
N GLY A 212 -21.01 9.38 33.81
CA GLY A 212 -20.21 9.30 32.59
C GLY A 212 -21.05 9.43 31.32
N LYS A 213 -20.41 9.42 30.16
CA LYS A 213 -21.07 9.37 28.84
C LYS A 213 -21.49 7.94 28.54
N ALA A 214 -22.66 7.74 27.92
CA ALA A 214 -23.10 6.44 27.41
C ALA A 214 -23.21 6.47 25.88
N LYS A 215 -22.66 5.45 25.20
CA LYS A 215 -22.70 5.31 23.74
C LYS A 215 -22.98 3.87 23.34
N THR A 216 -23.86 3.69 22.35
CA THR A 216 -24.11 2.38 21.73
C THR A 216 -23.94 2.45 20.22
N GLN A 217 -23.61 1.32 19.61
CA GLN A 217 -23.52 1.17 18.16
C GLN A 217 -23.84 -0.28 17.76
N THR A 218 -24.68 -0.44 16.74
CA THR A 218 -25.03 -1.77 16.20
C THR A 218 -24.90 -1.77 14.68
N ASN A 219 -24.21 -2.77 14.13
CA ASN A 219 -23.96 -2.94 12.71
C ASN A 219 -24.43 -4.31 12.22
N VAL A 220 -25.06 -4.36 11.05
CA VAL A 220 -25.56 -5.60 10.46
C VAL A 220 -25.19 -5.66 8.97
N LEU A 221 -24.62 -6.79 8.54
CA LEU A 221 -24.51 -7.14 7.11
C LEU A 221 -25.11 -8.52 6.85
N THR A 222 -25.92 -8.60 5.80
CA THR A 222 -26.43 -9.87 5.27
C THR A 222 -26.10 -10.01 3.79
N LEU A 223 -25.42 -11.10 3.44
CA LEU A 223 -25.19 -11.57 2.07
C LEU A 223 -25.90 -12.93 1.93
N ALA A 224 -27.09 -12.93 1.34
CA ALA A 224 -27.93 -14.11 1.25
C ALA A 224 -28.29 -14.47 -0.20
N ASN A 225 -28.40 -15.76 -0.48
CA ASN A 225 -28.91 -16.33 -1.73
C ASN A 225 -28.14 -15.83 -2.97
N ARG A 226 -26.83 -16.01 -2.99
CA ARG A 226 -25.94 -15.48 -4.03
C ARG A 226 -25.24 -16.57 -4.82
N THR A 227 -24.99 -16.29 -6.09
CA THR A 227 -24.30 -17.22 -6.99
C THR A 227 -23.28 -16.47 -7.83
N CYS A 228 -22.07 -16.98 -7.86
CA CYS A 228 -20.95 -16.48 -8.66
C CYS A 228 -20.45 -17.65 -9.54
N ILE A 229 -20.40 -17.46 -10.86
CA ILE A 229 -19.92 -18.46 -11.81
C ILE A 229 -18.76 -17.86 -12.59
N GLY A 230 -17.57 -18.44 -12.46
CA GLY A 230 -16.35 -17.95 -13.10
C GLY A 230 -16.10 -16.48 -12.75
N CYS A 231 -16.22 -16.12 -11.48
CA CYS A 231 -16.03 -14.76 -10.99
C CYS A 231 -15.13 -14.77 -9.74
N GLY A 232 -14.52 -13.63 -9.45
CA GLY A 232 -13.79 -13.40 -8.21
C GLY A 232 -14.70 -12.72 -7.18
N TRP A 233 -14.74 -13.23 -5.94
CA TRP A 233 -15.47 -12.57 -4.87
C TRP A 233 -14.58 -12.40 -3.63
N PHE A 234 -14.32 -11.15 -3.27
CA PHE A 234 -13.66 -10.76 -2.03
C PHE A 234 -14.65 -10.13 -1.06
N SER A 235 -14.63 -10.57 0.20
CA SER A 235 -15.36 -9.99 1.32
C SER A 235 -14.42 -9.75 2.50
N GLY A 236 -14.16 -8.50 2.85
CA GLY A 236 -13.38 -8.10 4.03
C GLY A 236 -14.28 -7.53 5.11
N PHE A 237 -14.34 -8.16 6.28
CA PHE A 237 -15.09 -7.73 7.45
C PHE A 237 -14.14 -7.07 8.45
N PHE A 238 -14.36 -5.80 8.76
CA PHE A 238 -13.53 -5.05 9.71
C PHE A 238 -14.35 -4.72 10.95
N ASN A 239 -13.85 -5.10 12.12
CA ASN A 239 -14.47 -4.83 13.42
C ASN A 239 -13.47 -4.06 14.28
N ILE A 240 -13.69 -2.76 14.46
CA ILE A 240 -12.79 -1.83 15.17
C ILE A 240 -13.39 -1.51 16.53
N LEU A 241 -12.96 -2.26 17.54
CA LEU A 241 -13.40 -2.14 18.92
C LEU A 241 -12.43 -1.30 19.75
N GLY A 242 -11.15 -1.38 19.43
CA GLY A 242 -10.12 -0.47 19.91
C GLY A 242 -9.90 0.73 18.99
N ASP A 243 -8.64 1.17 18.91
CA ASP A 243 -8.24 2.39 18.19
C ASP A 243 -7.50 2.06 16.91
N TRP A 244 -8.07 2.45 15.76
CA TRP A 244 -7.40 2.33 14.47
C TRP A 244 -7.02 3.70 13.92
N SER A 245 -5.75 3.86 13.62
CA SER A 245 -5.21 4.99 12.86
C SER A 245 -4.67 4.46 11.53
N GLY A 246 -5.55 4.35 10.54
CA GLY A 246 -5.22 3.89 9.19
C GLY A 246 -6.44 3.85 8.27
N LYS A 247 -6.23 3.37 7.05
CA LYS A 247 -7.26 3.24 6.01
C LYS A 247 -7.18 1.87 5.31
N VAL A 248 -8.24 1.55 4.58
CA VAL A 248 -8.19 0.49 3.56
C VAL A 248 -7.82 1.12 2.23
N SER A 249 -6.76 0.64 1.59
CA SER A 249 -6.29 1.12 0.29
C SER A 249 -6.23 0.00 -0.75
N GLY A 250 -6.23 0.37 -2.03
CA GLY A 250 -6.13 -0.60 -3.14
C GLY A 250 -7.46 -1.23 -3.54
N LEU A 251 -8.58 -0.64 -3.12
CA LEU A 251 -9.91 -1.07 -3.56
C LEU A 251 -10.23 -0.55 -4.97
N PRO A 252 -10.80 -1.39 -5.84
CA PRO A 252 -11.31 -0.94 -7.13
C PRO A 252 -12.52 -0.03 -6.93
N GLU A 253 -12.84 0.79 -7.94
CA GLU A 253 -14.00 1.68 -7.92
C GLU A 253 -15.34 0.91 -7.78
N THR A 254 -15.36 -0.35 -8.21
CA THR A 254 -16.50 -1.26 -8.06
C THR A 254 -16.70 -1.79 -6.64
N ALA A 255 -15.74 -1.55 -5.74
CA ALA A 255 -15.81 -2.03 -4.36
C ALA A 255 -16.99 -1.40 -3.62
N LYS A 256 -17.86 -2.24 -3.07
CA LYS A 256 -18.93 -1.81 -2.17
C LYS A 256 -18.38 -1.78 -0.76
N LYS A 257 -18.35 -0.60 -0.15
CA LYS A 257 -18.02 -0.42 1.26
C LYS A 257 -19.29 -0.03 2.02
N GLU A 258 -19.78 -0.93 2.86
CA GLU A 258 -20.98 -0.73 3.66
C GLU A 258 -20.62 -0.79 5.14
N GLY A 259 -21.14 0.16 5.93
CA GLY A 259 -20.89 0.22 7.37
C GLY A 259 -20.52 1.62 7.86
N ASN A 260 -19.75 1.69 8.94
CA ASN A 260 -19.29 2.94 9.55
C ASN A 260 -17.84 2.82 10.04
N GLY A 261 -17.32 3.89 10.66
CA GLY A 261 -15.92 3.93 11.11
C GLY A 261 -15.54 2.92 12.20
N LYS A 262 -16.48 2.12 12.73
CA LYS A 262 -16.22 1.11 13.77
C LYS A 262 -16.50 -0.33 13.31
N SER A 263 -17.31 -0.52 12.29
CA SER A 263 -17.36 -1.78 11.54
C SER A 263 -17.83 -1.53 10.13
N PHE A 264 -17.14 -2.10 9.17
CA PHE A 264 -17.52 -2.01 7.76
C PHE A 264 -17.11 -3.27 7.02
N VAL A 265 -17.82 -3.52 5.94
CA VAL A 265 -17.52 -4.61 5.02
C VAL A 265 -17.16 -4.03 3.68
N VAL A 266 -16.14 -4.62 3.10
CA VAL A 266 -15.75 -4.38 1.72
C VAL A 266 -16.10 -5.61 0.92
N SER A 267 -16.94 -5.46 -0.09
CA SER A 267 -17.24 -6.51 -1.04
C SER A 267 -16.80 -6.07 -2.43
N VAL A 268 -16.01 -6.92 -3.07
CA VAL A 268 -15.62 -6.77 -4.47
C VAL A 268 -16.09 -8.01 -5.21
N GLU A 269 -16.87 -7.80 -6.25
CA GLU A 269 -17.24 -8.81 -7.22
C GLU A 269 -16.56 -8.46 -8.53
N ASP A 270 -15.70 -9.35 -9.01
CA ASP A 270 -15.02 -9.20 -10.28
C ASP A 270 -15.68 -10.12 -11.32
N THR A 271 -16.41 -9.49 -12.24
CA THR A 271 -17.10 -10.13 -13.36
C THR A 271 -16.36 -9.91 -14.69
N ASP A 272 -15.40 -8.99 -14.75
CA ASP A 272 -14.70 -8.59 -15.98
C ASP A 272 -13.46 -9.45 -16.18
N VAL A 273 -13.71 -10.74 -16.35
CA VAL A 273 -12.62 -11.70 -16.42
C VAL A 273 -12.41 -12.11 -17.87
N PRO A 274 -11.23 -11.82 -18.47
CA PRO A 274 -10.93 -12.27 -19.81
C PRO A 274 -11.12 -13.78 -19.85
N GLY A 275 -12.08 -14.23 -20.67
CA GLY A 275 -12.27 -15.64 -20.96
C GLY A 275 -11.00 -16.17 -21.58
N LEU A 276 -10.08 -16.67 -20.76
CA LEU A 276 -8.96 -17.44 -21.26
C LEU A 276 -9.56 -18.69 -21.89
N GLY A 277 -9.44 -18.80 -23.20
CA GLY A 277 -9.64 -20.04 -23.93
C GLY A 277 -8.71 -21.10 -23.34
N GLY A 278 -9.18 -21.80 -22.31
CA GLY A 278 -8.56 -23.05 -21.89
C GLY A 278 -8.64 -24.01 -23.08
N ASN A 279 -7.59 -24.79 -23.31
CA ASN A 279 -7.63 -25.90 -24.26
C ASN A 279 -8.91 -26.67 -24.03
N GLY A 280 -9.84 -26.53 -24.98
CA GLY A 280 -11.18 -27.03 -24.88
C GLY A 280 -11.24 -28.54 -25.06
N VAL A 281 -12.37 -29.01 -25.56
CA VAL A 281 -12.49 -30.37 -26.06
C VAL A 281 -11.99 -30.37 -27.51
N SER A 282 -10.99 -31.18 -27.84
CA SER A 282 -10.44 -31.26 -29.20
C SER A 282 -10.43 -32.68 -29.72
N ALA A 283 -10.90 -32.87 -30.95
CA ALA A 283 -10.80 -34.11 -31.70
C ALA A 283 -10.14 -33.82 -33.05
N ASP A 284 -9.09 -34.57 -33.40
CA ASP A 284 -8.36 -34.47 -34.66
C ASP A 284 -8.32 -35.84 -35.34
N ALA A 285 -8.92 -35.94 -36.51
CA ALA A 285 -8.91 -37.13 -37.34
C ALA A 285 -8.27 -36.81 -38.70
N SER A 286 -7.05 -37.27 -38.95
CA SER A 286 -6.39 -37.03 -40.23
C SER A 286 -6.07 -38.31 -41.03
N ILE A 287 -6.08 -38.19 -42.35
CA ILE A 287 -5.59 -39.19 -43.29
C ILE A 287 -4.64 -38.50 -44.26
N ASN A 288 -3.39 -38.97 -44.36
CA ASN A 288 -2.40 -38.38 -45.26
C ASN A 288 -1.53 -39.40 -45.98
N GLY A 289 -1.40 -39.31 -47.31
CA GLY A 289 -0.48 -40.15 -48.09
C GLY A 289 -0.92 -41.62 -48.09
N THR A 290 -1.99 -41.92 -48.82
CA THR A 290 -2.58 -43.28 -48.83
C THR A 290 -2.14 -44.06 -50.05
N GLY A 291 -1.92 -45.37 -49.92
CA GLY A 291 -1.63 -46.23 -51.08
C GLY A 291 -2.85 -46.49 -51.96
N ASP A 292 -2.63 -46.89 -53.21
CA ASP A 292 -3.70 -47.21 -54.16
C ASP A 292 -4.54 -48.42 -53.68
N ASP A 293 -5.82 -48.48 -54.07
CA ASP A 293 -6.78 -49.54 -53.69
C ASP A 293 -6.92 -49.79 -52.17
N SER A 294 -6.47 -48.85 -51.33
CA SER A 294 -6.53 -48.98 -49.88
C SER A 294 -7.84 -48.44 -49.27
N PHE A 295 -8.18 -48.96 -48.09
CA PHE A 295 -9.23 -48.41 -47.24
C PHE A 295 -8.63 -47.77 -45.99
N ASN A 296 -8.87 -46.48 -45.80
CA ASN A 296 -8.33 -45.71 -44.68
C ASN A 296 -9.47 -45.05 -43.90
N GLY A 297 -9.66 -45.50 -42.67
CA GLY A 297 -10.62 -44.93 -41.73
C GLY A 297 -9.91 -44.26 -40.57
N SER A 298 -10.17 -42.98 -40.32
CA SER A 298 -9.71 -42.27 -39.13
C SER A 298 -10.90 -41.70 -38.36
N ALA A 299 -10.98 -41.98 -37.06
CA ALA A 299 -12.07 -41.51 -36.20
C ALA A 299 -11.55 -40.97 -34.86
N ALA A 300 -11.78 -39.69 -34.59
CA ALA A 300 -11.47 -39.07 -33.31
C ALA A 300 -12.75 -38.56 -32.64
N VAL A 301 -12.96 -38.94 -31.38
CA VAL A 301 -14.07 -38.49 -30.55
C VAL A 301 -13.55 -37.95 -29.23
N ALA A 302 -13.84 -36.70 -28.93
CA ALA A 302 -13.60 -36.10 -27.63
C ALA A 302 -14.92 -35.54 -27.09
N ALA A 303 -15.35 -36.01 -25.94
CA ALA A 303 -16.61 -35.63 -25.34
C ALA A 303 -16.39 -35.22 -23.89
N ARG A 304 -16.94 -34.08 -23.48
CA ARG A 304 -16.99 -33.67 -22.08
C ARG A 304 -18.41 -33.30 -21.70
N SER A 305 -18.86 -33.74 -20.53
CA SER A 305 -20.12 -33.33 -19.92
C SER A 305 -19.88 -32.90 -18.47
N VAL A 306 -20.31 -31.69 -18.12
CA VAL A 306 -20.25 -31.15 -16.75
C VAL A 306 -21.66 -30.76 -16.31
N LYS A 307 -22.23 -31.46 -15.35
CA LYS A 307 -23.52 -31.13 -14.76
C LYS A 307 -23.35 -30.74 -13.30
N VAL A 308 -23.74 -29.52 -12.96
CA VAL A 308 -23.71 -29.01 -11.58
C VAL A 308 -25.12 -28.62 -11.18
N LYS A 309 -25.63 -29.20 -10.10
CA LYS A 309 -26.91 -28.83 -9.50
C LYS A 309 -26.71 -28.49 -8.04
N THR A 310 -27.07 -27.28 -7.64
CA THR A 310 -27.06 -26.87 -6.23
C THR A 310 -28.46 -26.42 -5.80
N ALA A 311 -28.86 -26.84 -4.60
CA ALA A 311 -30.05 -26.34 -3.91
C ALA A 311 -29.69 -26.04 -2.45
N ASN A 312 -29.69 -24.77 -2.07
CA ASN A 312 -29.47 -24.35 -0.70
C ASN A 312 -30.76 -23.76 -0.13
N GLU A 313 -31.29 -24.40 0.90
CA GLU A 313 -32.39 -23.91 1.71
C GLU A 313 -31.87 -23.56 3.11
N GLY A 314 -32.04 -22.32 3.58
CA GLY A 314 -31.49 -21.97 4.88
C GLY A 314 -32.05 -20.76 5.58
N ALA A 315 -31.95 -20.76 6.91
CA ALA A 315 -32.37 -19.64 7.74
C ALA A 315 -31.31 -19.32 8.80
N VAL A 316 -31.14 -18.03 9.10
CA VAL A 316 -30.30 -17.56 10.21
C VAL A 316 -31.12 -16.63 11.08
N ILE A 317 -31.14 -16.87 12.39
CA ILE A 317 -31.83 -16.05 13.38
C ILE A 317 -30.80 -15.58 14.39
N ASN A 318 -30.62 -14.27 14.51
CA ASN A 318 -29.70 -13.66 15.45
C ASN A 318 -30.48 -12.88 16.50
N LYS A 319 -30.57 -13.43 17.71
CA LYS A 319 -31.19 -12.82 18.87
C LYS A 319 -30.11 -12.47 19.90
N LEU A 320 -29.76 -11.19 19.97
CA LEU A 320 -28.70 -10.72 20.85
C LEU A 320 -29.26 -9.64 21.77
N ASP A 321 -29.01 -9.79 23.06
CA ASP A 321 -29.35 -8.80 24.07
C ASP A 321 -28.09 -8.39 24.85
N GLN A 322 -27.55 -7.22 24.53
CA GLN A 322 -26.33 -6.68 25.12
C GLN A 322 -26.63 -5.50 26.04
N VAL A 323 -26.07 -5.54 27.24
CA VAL A 323 -26.15 -4.49 28.27
C VAL A 323 -24.75 -4.12 28.75
N ALA A 324 -24.46 -2.83 28.77
CA ALA A 324 -23.31 -2.25 29.44
C ALA A 324 -23.81 -1.24 30.50
N ASP A 325 -23.50 -1.44 31.78
CA ASP A 325 -24.02 -0.62 32.87
C ASP A 325 -22.92 -0.21 33.88
N SER A 326 -22.63 1.09 33.98
CA SER A 326 -21.87 1.71 35.07
C SER A 326 -22.77 2.53 36.02
N GLY A 327 -24.01 2.77 35.63
CA GLY A 327 -25.07 3.47 36.33
C GLY A 327 -25.82 2.60 37.35
N SER A 328 -27.10 2.90 37.53
CA SER A 328 -28.02 2.12 38.40
C SER A 328 -27.56 2.02 39.86
N ASN A 329 -26.73 2.95 40.34
CA ASN A 329 -26.20 2.90 41.70
C ASN A 329 -27.15 3.56 42.70
N SER A 330 -27.07 3.11 43.95
CA SER A 330 -27.96 3.55 45.01
C SER A 330 -27.26 3.79 46.34
N ILE A 331 -27.59 4.88 47.04
CA ILE A 331 -27.02 5.23 48.35
C ILE A 331 -28.11 5.75 49.31
N ALA A 332 -28.57 4.90 50.21
CA ALA A 332 -29.40 5.31 51.34
C ALA A 332 -28.53 5.55 52.58
N ALA A 333 -28.35 6.80 52.99
CA ALA A 333 -27.48 7.17 54.11
C ALA A 333 -28.17 8.07 55.13
N ILE A 334 -28.71 7.51 56.21
CA ILE A 334 -29.60 8.20 57.17
C ILE A 334 -28.96 9.51 57.72
N ASP A 335 -27.71 9.49 58.18
CA ASP A 335 -27.00 10.69 58.69
C ASP A 335 -25.73 11.05 57.87
N GLY A 336 -25.71 10.70 56.58
CA GLY A 336 -24.53 10.88 55.73
C GLY A 336 -24.28 12.35 55.38
N LYS A 337 -23.17 12.96 55.82
CA LYS A 337 -22.85 14.38 55.52
C LYS A 337 -22.49 14.64 54.05
N ASP A 338 -21.53 13.87 53.51
CA ASP A 338 -21.13 13.97 52.11
C ASP A 338 -21.46 12.67 51.37
N ILE A 339 -22.35 12.74 50.38
CA ILE A 339 -22.78 11.62 49.55
C ILE A 339 -22.31 11.86 48.11
N THR A 340 -21.61 10.89 47.52
CA THR A 340 -21.12 10.99 46.14
C THR A 340 -21.34 9.72 45.34
N VAL A 341 -21.89 9.87 44.14
CA VAL A 341 -21.90 8.84 43.10
C VAL A 341 -21.14 9.39 41.89
N ASN A 342 -20.07 8.71 41.48
CA ASN A 342 -19.46 8.94 40.17
C ASN A 342 -19.55 7.65 39.36
N THR A 343 -20.12 7.74 38.18
CA THR A 343 -20.16 6.60 37.26
C THR A 343 -19.14 6.76 36.15
N GLY A 344 -18.59 5.64 35.68
CA GLY A 344 -17.69 5.64 34.54
C GLY A 344 -18.41 5.86 33.21
N ASP A 345 -17.65 6.21 32.18
CA ASP A 345 -18.14 6.21 30.80
C ASP A 345 -18.51 4.78 30.37
N VAL A 346 -19.52 4.67 29.51
CA VAL A 346 -20.02 3.40 28.98
C VAL A 346 -20.01 3.43 27.45
N SER A 347 -19.40 2.41 26.85
CA SER A 347 -19.40 2.18 25.41
C SER A 347 -19.83 0.75 25.10
N SER A 348 -20.76 0.58 24.15
CA SER A 348 -21.30 -0.74 23.81
C SER A 348 -21.43 -0.92 22.30
N ALA A 349 -20.70 -1.87 21.73
CA ALA A 349 -20.68 -2.14 20.29
C ALA A 349 -21.20 -3.55 19.97
N MET A 350 -21.99 -3.70 18.90
CA MET A 350 -22.50 -4.98 18.42
C MET A 350 -22.38 -5.06 16.90
N ASN A 351 -21.74 -6.10 16.38
CA ASN A 351 -21.61 -6.33 14.94
C ASN A 351 -22.14 -7.73 14.59
N VAL A 352 -23.03 -7.81 13.61
CA VAL A 352 -23.61 -9.08 13.15
C VAL A 352 -23.45 -9.20 11.63
N GLY A 353 -22.62 -10.15 11.19
CA GLY A 353 -22.45 -10.49 9.77
C GLY A 353 -23.06 -11.85 9.47
N THR A 354 -23.71 -11.99 8.32
CA THR A 354 -24.25 -13.28 7.86
C THR A 354 -24.01 -13.48 6.37
N ILE A 355 -23.39 -14.61 6.03
CA ILE A 355 -23.34 -15.17 4.69
C ILE A 355 -24.24 -16.42 4.67
N LEU A 356 -25.21 -16.45 3.77
CA LEU A 356 -26.23 -17.50 3.67
C LEU A 356 -26.40 -17.93 2.21
N ASN A 357 -26.48 -19.24 1.97
CA ASN A 357 -26.87 -19.84 0.69
C ASN A 357 -26.07 -19.23 -0.47
N THR A 358 -24.76 -19.45 -0.48
CA THR A 358 -23.84 -18.86 -1.45
C THR A 358 -23.17 -19.93 -2.29
N ASP A 359 -23.20 -19.82 -3.62
CA ASP A 359 -22.51 -20.73 -4.52
C ASP A 359 -21.41 -20.00 -5.29
N VAL A 360 -20.20 -20.54 -5.28
CA VAL A 360 -19.06 -20.07 -6.10
C VAL A 360 -18.60 -21.23 -6.97
N ILE A 361 -18.81 -21.12 -8.28
CA ILE A 361 -18.56 -22.19 -9.25
C ILE A 361 -17.47 -21.74 -10.23
N GLY A 362 -16.35 -22.45 -10.31
CA GLY A 362 -15.23 -22.12 -11.21
C GLY A 362 -14.55 -20.78 -10.92
N GLY A 363 -14.82 -20.19 -9.75
CA GLY A 363 -14.33 -18.87 -9.33
C GLY A 363 -13.50 -18.95 -8.05
N LYS A 364 -13.32 -17.82 -7.39
CA LYS A 364 -12.61 -17.77 -6.10
C LYS A 364 -13.36 -16.92 -5.08
N LEU A 365 -13.50 -17.47 -3.88
CA LEU A 365 -14.02 -16.76 -2.71
C LEU A 365 -12.87 -16.42 -1.76
N VAL A 366 -12.73 -15.15 -1.40
CA VAL A 366 -11.84 -14.72 -0.32
C VAL A 366 -12.67 -14.00 0.73
N THR A 367 -12.72 -14.57 1.92
CA THR A 367 -13.35 -13.96 3.09
C THR A 367 -12.29 -13.68 4.14
N LEU A 368 -12.13 -12.42 4.52
CA LEU A 368 -11.24 -12.00 5.59
C LEU A 368 -12.05 -11.33 6.70
N ALA A 369 -11.79 -11.68 7.96
CA ALA A 369 -12.26 -10.91 9.11
C ALA A 369 -11.08 -10.33 9.88
N VAL A 370 -11.08 -9.02 10.12
CA VAL A 370 -10.10 -8.31 10.94
C VAL A 370 -10.82 -7.76 12.16
N ASN A 371 -10.50 -8.31 13.33
CA ASN A 371 -11.03 -7.88 14.61
C ASN A 371 -9.95 -7.13 15.39
N LEU A 372 -10.16 -5.84 15.59
CA LEU A 372 -9.25 -4.97 16.33
C LEU A 372 -9.82 -4.67 17.71
N PHE A 373 -9.27 -5.31 18.73
CA PHE A 373 -9.59 -5.09 20.14
C PHE A 373 -8.62 -4.11 20.82
N GLY A 374 -7.34 -4.12 20.40
CA GLY A 374 -6.28 -3.23 20.88
C GLY A 374 -6.09 -2.00 19.99
N SER A 375 -4.85 -1.53 19.84
CA SER A 375 -4.53 -0.39 18.97
C SER A 375 -3.85 -0.84 17.68
N TRP A 376 -4.18 -0.19 16.56
CA TRP A 376 -3.53 -0.41 15.28
C TRP A 376 -3.17 0.92 14.63
N GLU A 377 -1.88 1.12 14.34
CA GLU A 377 -1.35 2.24 13.55
C GLU A 377 -0.76 1.69 12.25
N GLY A 378 -1.50 1.83 11.15
CA GLY A 378 -1.14 1.30 9.83
C GLY A 378 -2.34 0.97 8.96
N ASP A 379 -2.08 0.72 7.69
CA ASP A 379 -3.09 0.56 6.66
C ASP A 379 -3.37 -0.91 6.34
N PHE A 380 -4.60 -1.18 5.90
CA PHE A 380 -4.95 -2.41 5.21
C PHE A 380 -4.74 -2.20 3.71
N VAL A 381 -3.74 -2.84 3.12
CA VAL A 381 -3.30 -2.58 1.76
C VAL A 381 -3.59 -3.78 0.88
N ILE A 382 -4.33 -3.57 -0.20
CA ILE A 382 -4.55 -4.57 -1.25
C ILE A 382 -3.72 -4.16 -2.47
N GLY A 383 -2.85 -5.05 -2.93
CA GLY A 383 -1.77 -4.72 -3.83
C GLY A 383 -0.53 -4.23 -3.08
N GLU A 384 0.42 -3.71 -3.85
CA GLU A 384 1.69 -3.25 -3.29
C GLU A 384 1.56 -1.80 -2.81
N PRO A 385 2.13 -1.45 -1.65
CA PRO A 385 2.10 -0.08 -1.15
C PRO A 385 2.91 0.86 -2.06
N THR A 386 2.55 2.15 -2.07
CA THR A 386 3.26 3.21 -2.81
C THR A 386 4.26 3.92 -1.90
N ASP A 387 5.20 4.67 -2.47
CA ASP A 387 6.09 5.60 -1.75
C ASP A 387 6.23 6.84 -2.63
N VAL A 388 5.35 7.81 -2.45
CA VAL A 388 5.19 8.94 -3.37
C VAL A 388 5.74 10.21 -2.75
N GLY A 389 7.01 10.49 -3.02
CA GLY A 389 7.64 11.72 -2.55
C GLY A 389 7.35 12.93 -3.44
N VAL A 390 7.32 14.12 -2.83
CA VAL A 390 7.34 15.40 -3.54
C VAL A 390 8.63 16.17 -3.27
N THR A 391 9.18 16.77 -4.31
CA THR A 391 10.26 17.77 -4.19
C THR A 391 9.84 19.07 -4.84
N ILE A 392 10.25 20.19 -4.25
CA ILE A 392 10.07 21.52 -4.84
C ILE A 392 11.40 22.27 -4.84
N THR A 393 11.74 22.88 -5.97
CA THR A 393 12.87 23.80 -6.11
C THR A 393 12.40 25.13 -6.69
N ALA A 394 13.18 26.19 -6.52
CA ALA A 394 12.83 27.54 -6.95
C ALA A 394 13.97 28.18 -7.75
N THR A 395 13.64 28.77 -8.90
CA THR A 395 14.58 29.42 -9.80
C THR A 395 14.17 30.88 -9.98
N PRO A 396 14.83 31.84 -9.31
CA PRO A 396 14.55 33.26 -9.49
C PRO A 396 15.13 33.80 -10.80
N SER A 397 14.39 34.72 -11.42
CA SER A 397 14.81 35.47 -12.61
C SER A 397 14.43 36.95 -12.45
N PRO A 398 15.40 37.88 -12.30
CA PRO A 398 16.85 37.66 -12.31
C PRO A 398 17.35 36.88 -11.09
N SER A 399 18.58 36.37 -11.17
CA SER A 399 19.31 35.75 -10.05
C SER A 399 20.57 36.58 -9.76
N PRO A 400 20.72 37.21 -8.57
CA PRO A 400 19.85 37.13 -7.40
C PRO A 400 18.45 37.74 -7.61
N ALA A 401 17.47 37.25 -6.83
CA ALA A 401 16.08 37.67 -6.93
C ALA A 401 15.92 39.17 -6.59
N ALA A 402 15.12 39.88 -7.40
CA ALA A 402 14.88 41.31 -7.28
C ALA A 402 13.38 41.65 -7.32
N LEU A 403 13.01 42.86 -6.88
CA LEU A 403 11.63 43.35 -6.98
C LEU A 403 11.13 43.33 -8.43
N GLY A 404 9.90 42.88 -8.64
CA GLY A 404 9.33 42.69 -9.97
C GLY A 404 9.87 41.48 -10.73
N GLY A 405 10.89 40.79 -10.21
CA GLY A 405 11.41 39.54 -10.76
C GLY A 405 10.43 38.38 -10.59
N ALA A 406 10.58 37.37 -11.44
CA ALA A 406 9.81 36.13 -11.38
C ALA A 406 10.55 35.07 -10.55
N ILE A 407 9.78 34.19 -9.89
CA ILE A 407 10.28 32.95 -9.31
C ILE A 407 9.52 31.82 -9.99
N THR A 408 10.23 30.92 -10.65
CA THR A 408 9.66 29.69 -11.20
C THR A 408 9.89 28.56 -10.21
N TYR A 409 8.82 27.92 -9.76
CA TYR A 409 8.89 26.73 -8.92
C TYR A 409 8.81 25.49 -9.80
N HIS A 410 9.69 24.52 -9.53
CA HIS A 410 9.70 23.21 -10.17
C HIS A 410 9.30 22.16 -9.14
N ILE A 411 8.23 21.44 -9.43
CA ILE A 411 7.65 20.40 -8.58
C ILE A 411 7.91 19.07 -9.26
N THR A 412 8.44 18.10 -8.53
CA THR A 412 8.59 16.73 -9.01
C THR A 412 7.93 15.80 -7.99
N ALA A 413 6.97 15.00 -8.46
CA ALA A 413 6.42 13.88 -7.72
C ALA A 413 7.03 12.58 -8.26
N ALA A 414 7.52 11.72 -7.38
CA ALA A 414 8.18 10.46 -7.76
C ALA A 414 7.65 9.32 -6.91
N ASN A 415 7.38 8.17 -7.55
CA ASN A 415 7.00 6.95 -6.85
C ASN A 415 8.20 6.01 -6.76
N ALA A 416 8.73 5.82 -5.55
CA ALA A 416 9.91 5.00 -5.28
C ALA A 416 9.58 3.54 -4.90
N ALA A 417 8.32 3.22 -4.66
CA ALA A 417 7.88 1.86 -4.32
C ALA A 417 7.31 1.10 -5.51
N ASN A 418 6.91 -0.14 -5.24
CA ASN A 418 6.44 -1.10 -6.24
C ASN A 418 4.91 -1.04 -6.49
N GLY A 419 4.15 -0.32 -5.66
CA GLY A 419 2.75 0.00 -5.91
C GLY A 419 2.56 1.07 -7.00
N LYS A 420 1.41 1.09 -7.68
CA LYS A 420 1.00 2.18 -8.59
C LYS A 420 0.10 3.17 -7.86
N THR A 421 0.34 4.47 -8.03
CA THR A 421 -0.55 5.51 -7.47
C THR A 421 -1.81 5.66 -8.30
N THR A 422 -2.96 5.91 -7.66
CA THR A 422 -4.22 6.17 -8.36
C THR A 422 -4.51 7.67 -8.51
N ASP A 423 -4.17 8.47 -7.51
CA ASP A 423 -4.67 9.85 -7.38
C ASP A 423 -3.73 10.82 -6.63
N ALA A 424 -2.41 10.73 -6.85
CA ALA A 424 -1.48 11.64 -6.19
C ALA A 424 -1.73 13.11 -6.58
N SER A 425 -1.84 13.98 -5.58
CA SER A 425 -2.10 15.41 -5.75
C SER A 425 -1.12 16.22 -4.92
N VAL A 426 -0.57 17.30 -5.48
CA VAL A 426 0.36 18.20 -4.79
C VAL A 426 -0.25 19.58 -4.70
N LYS A 427 -0.41 20.08 -3.48
CA LYS A 427 -0.78 21.48 -3.20
C LYS A 427 0.45 22.27 -2.80
N VAL A 428 0.82 23.26 -3.62
CA VAL A 428 1.88 24.21 -3.27
C VAL A 428 1.28 25.47 -2.69
N THR A 429 1.66 25.83 -1.47
CA THR A 429 1.33 27.11 -0.82
C THR A 429 2.53 28.05 -0.93
N TYR A 430 2.32 29.30 -1.35
CA TYR A 430 3.38 30.29 -1.54
C TYR A 430 3.04 31.63 -0.86
N ASP A 431 4.04 32.49 -0.64
CA ASP A 431 3.85 33.80 -0.01
C ASP A 431 3.09 34.80 -0.92
N ASN A 432 1.76 34.70 -0.96
CA ASN A 432 0.88 35.60 -1.71
C ASN A 432 0.77 37.01 -1.11
N ALA A 433 1.27 37.24 0.12
CA ALA A 433 1.35 38.59 0.67
C ALA A 433 2.44 39.39 -0.04
N ARG A 434 3.56 38.75 -0.39
CA ARG A 434 4.73 39.39 -1.03
C ARG A 434 4.92 39.04 -2.51
N THR A 435 4.17 38.08 -3.04
CA THR A 435 4.21 37.69 -4.46
C THR A 435 2.81 37.68 -5.08
N THR A 436 2.74 37.68 -6.40
CA THR A 436 1.49 37.54 -7.16
C THR A 436 1.65 36.42 -8.16
N LEU A 437 0.67 35.52 -8.27
CA LEU A 437 0.70 34.43 -9.25
C LEU A 437 0.83 34.98 -10.67
N ALA A 438 1.86 34.53 -11.40
CA ALA A 438 2.11 34.95 -12.77
C ALA A 438 1.62 33.91 -13.77
N ASN A 439 1.87 32.62 -13.51
CA ASN A 439 1.41 31.51 -14.33
C ASN A 439 1.23 30.26 -13.47
N ALA A 440 0.06 29.60 -13.53
CA ALA A 440 -0.22 28.37 -12.80
C ALA A 440 0.30 27.10 -13.49
N GLY A 441 0.80 27.20 -14.73
CA GLY A 441 1.18 26.05 -15.55
C GLY A 441 -0.02 25.17 -15.86
N ASN A 442 0.10 23.86 -15.65
CA ASN A 442 -0.99 22.89 -15.73
C ASN A 442 -1.76 22.72 -14.40
N GLY A 443 -1.44 23.52 -13.39
CA GLY A 443 -2.09 23.47 -12.08
C GLY A 443 -3.33 24.33 -11.99
N THR A 444 -4.17 24.02 -11.00
CA THR A 444 -5.36 24.80 -10.66
C THR A 444 -4.98 25.86 -9.62
N ALA A 445 -5.20 27.14 -9.95
CA ALA A 445 -4.89 28.26 -9.06
C ALA A 445 -5.95 28.43 -7.97
N GLY A 446 -5.49 28.66 -6.74
CA GLY A 446 -6.30 29.13 -5.62
C GLY A 446 -5.68 30.36 -4.96
N GLU A 447 -6.32 30.88 -3.92
CA GLU A 447 -5.77 32.00 -3.16
C GLU A 447 -4.50 31.55 -2.40
N GLY A 448 -3.34 32.05 -2.83
CA GLY A 448 -2.03 31.72 -2.26
C GLY A 448 -1.58 30.26 -2.40
N ASN A 449 -2.20 29.51 -3.30
CA ASN A 449 -1.77 28.14 -3.60
C ASN A 449 -2.02 27.75 -5.07
N VAL A 450 -1.32 26.71 -5.53
CA VAL A 450 -1.53 26.04 -6.83
C VAL A 450 -1.55 24.54 -6.60
N SER A 451 -2.53 23.84 -7.16
CA SER A 451 -2.68 22.38 -7.00
C SER A 451 -2.44 21.64 -8.32
N PHE A 452 -1.72 20.51 -8.27
CA PHE A 452 -1.37 19.68 -9.42
C PHE A 452 -1.81 18.23 -9.18
N SER A 453 -2.23 17.55 -10.24
CA SER A 453 -2.59 16.12 -10.19
C SER A 453 -1.59 15.29 -10.97
N PHE A 454 -1.07 14.23 -10.34
CA PHE A 454 -0.12 13.27 -10.86
C PHE A 454 -0.76 11.87 -10.83
N LEU A 455 -1.58 11.57 -11.82
CA LEU A 455 -2.33 10.32 -11.87
C LEU A 455 -1.46 9.16 -12.36
N GLY A 456 -1.59 8.00 -11.74
CA GLY A 456 -1.08 6.76 -12.32
C GLY A 456 0.43 6.58 -12.28
N LEU A 457 1.16 7.17 -11.32
CA LEU A 457 2.62 7.00 -11.23
C LEU A 457 2.94 5.53 -10.96
N VAL A 458 3.51 4.86 -11.96
CA VAL A 458 3.99 3.48 -11.86
C VAL A 458 5.30 3.42 -11.06
N PRO A 459 5.74 2.25 -10.59
CA PRO A 459 6.99 2.09 -9.87
C PRO A 459 8.20 2.71 -10.57
N GLY A 460 8.98 3.49 -9.84
CA GLY A 460 10.16 4.20 -10.34
C GLY A 460 9.86 5.39 -11.27
N ALA A 461 8.60 5.70 -11.55
CA ALA A 461 8.24 6.83 -12.40
C ALA A 461 8.26 8.16 -11.63
N GLN A 462 8.59 9.22 -12.36
CA GLN A 462 8.51 10.60 -11.88
C GLN A 462 7.72 11.46 -12.86
N ALA A 463 6.97 12.42 -12.33
CA ALA A 463 6.30 13.45 -13.09
C ALA A 463 6.64 14.83 -12.53
N SER A 464 6.55 15.86 -13.36
CA SER A 464 6.92 17.22 -12.93
C SER A 464 5.94 18.26 -13.44
N ALA A 465 5.82 19.34 -12.67
CA ALA A 465 5.01 20.49 -12.99
C ALA A 465 5.75 21.78 -12.60
N THR A 466 5.34 22.90 -13.17
CA THR A 466 5.93 24.20 -12.85
C THR A 466 4.86 25.28 -12.76
N PHE A 467 5.03 26.23 -11.84
CA PHE A 467 4.29 27.49 -11.84
C PHE A 467 5.23 28.64 -11.51
N SER A 468 4.83 29.88 -11.79
CA SER A 468 5.62 31.06 -11.50
C SER A 468 4.84 32.15 -10.79
N VAL A 469 5.53 32.90 -9.94
CA VAL A 469 5.03 34.07 -9.23
C VAL A 469 5.94 35.28 -9.51
N THR A 470 5.39 36.48 -9.42
CA THR A 470 6.14 37.74 -9.51
C THR A 470 6.28 38.35 -8.12
N ILE A 471 7.49 38.81 -7.78
CA ILE A 471 7.79 39.50 -6.53
C ILE A 471 7.17 40.90 -6.58
N LYS A 472 6.36 41.28 -5.57
CA LYS A 472 5.70 42.60 -5.56
C LYS A 472 6.74 43.73 -5.46
N ASN A 473 6.45 44.88 -6.04
CA ASN A 473 7.33 46.06 -5.93
C ASN A 473 7.20 46.82 -4.60
N THR A 474 6.42 46.30 -3.66
CA THR A 474 6.03 46.98 -2.42
C THR A 474 6.76 46.44 -1.18
N LEU A 475 7.78 45.59 -1.34
CA LEU A 475 8.57 45.09 -0.21
C LEU A 475 9.45 46.24 0.32
N GLY A 476 9.44 46.43 1.64
CA GLY A 476 10.29 47.43 2.32
C GLY A 476 11.78 47.06 2.26
N SER A 477 12.66 48.00 2.62
CA SER A 477 14.11 47.77 2.68
C SER A 477 14.47 46.61 3.62
N GLY A 478 15.49 45.83 3.27
CA GLY A 478 15.95 44.66 4.04
C GLY A 478 15.91 43.36 3.23
N THR A 479 16.25 42.25 3.88
CA THR A 479 16.23 40.90 3.30
C THR A 479 14.92 40.20 3.63
N HIS A 480 14.23 39.70 2.61
CA HIS A 480 12.97 38.96 2.73
C HIS A 480 13.17 37.53 2.24
N ILE A 481 12.59 36.55 2.94
CA ILE A 481 12.60 35.13 2.55
C ILE A 481 11.21 34.77 2.09
N LEU A 482 11.09 34.37 0.82
CA LEU A 482 9.85 33.94 0.18
C LEU A 482 9.82 32.42 0.18
N ASN A 483 8.94 31.83 0.99
CA ASN A 483 8.80 30.39 1.12
C ASN A 483 7.67 29.88 0.20
N ALA A 484 7.89 28.69 -0.35
CA ALA A 484 6.85 27.86 -0.92
C ALA A 484 6.96 26.45 -0.35
N THR A 485 5.82 25.85 0.00
CA THR A 485 5.74 24.50 0.56
C THR A 485 4.81 23.68 -0.31
N ALA A 486 5.33 22.58 -0.85
CA ALA A 486 4.57 21.55 -1.55
C ALA A 486 4.15 20.49 -0.53
N ALA A 487 2.85 20.14 -0.51
CA ALA A 487 2.30 19.05 0.27
C ALA A 487 1.59 18.07 -0.66
N LEU A 488 1.97 16.80 -0.60
CA LEU A 488 1.40 15.70 -1.36
C LEU A 488 0.28 15.02 -0.57
N THR A 489 -0.73 14.55 -1.29
CA THR A 489 -1.81 13.71 -0.76
C THR A 489 -2.14 12.63 -1.78
N SER A 490 -2.38 11.40 -1.34
CA SER A 490 -2.87 10.29 -2.16
C SER A 490 -3.87 9.42 -1.40
N SER A 491 -4.75 8.74 -2.12
CA SER A 491 -5.62 7.70 -1.56
C SER A 491 -4.90 6.37 -1.35
N THR A 492 -3.78 6.12 -2.04
CA THR A 492 -2.95 4.92 -1.85
C THR A 492 -2.19 4.96 -0.52
N ALA A 493 -1.86 3.79 0.05
CA ALA A 493 -1.01 3.72 1.22
C ALA A 493 0.41 4.18 0.85
N ASP A 494 1.00 5.03 1.68
CA ASP A 494 2.35 5.56 1.48
C ASP A 494 3.29 5.01 2.55
N ASN A 495 4.37 4.38 2.12
CA ASN A 495 5.37 3.80 3.01
C ASN A 495 6.23 4.84 3.72
N ASN A 496 6.28 6.09 3.23
CA ASN A 496 7.14 7.13 3.76
C ASN A 496 6.48 8.52 3.72
N SER A 497 5.56 8.77 4.65
CA SER A 497 4.91 10.08 4.76
C SER A 497 5.84 11.26 5.08
N ALA A 498 7.13 11.02 5.40
CA ALA A 498 8.09 12.09 5.63
C ALA A 498 8.50 12.80 4.32
N ASN A 499 8.35 12.15 3.15
CA ASN A 499 8.65 12.76 1.85
C ASN A 499 7.41 13.41 1.18
N ASP A 500 6.26 13.41 1.86
CA ASP A 500 5.01 14.04 1.41
C ASP A 500 5.07 15.57 1.46
N GLN A 501 6.12 16.15 2.06
CA GLN A 501 6.28 17.58 2.16
C GLN A 501 7.69 18.03 1.78
N SER A 502 7.78 19.05 0.94
CA SER A 502 9.04 19.70 0.58
C SER A 502 8.85 21.21 0.55
N SER A 503 9.90 21.98 0.86
CA SER A 503 9.87 23.45 0.82
C SER A 503 11.04 24.03 0.03
N ALA A 504 10.80 25.14 -0.63
CA ALA A 504 11.80 25.96 -1.31
C ALA A 504 11.72 27.40 -0.80
N ALA A 505 12.87 28.06 -0.70
CA ALA A 505 12.96 29.44 -0.23
C ALA A 505 13.82 30.28 -1.17
N VAL A 506 13.36 31.51 -1.45
CA VAL A 506 14.10 32.50 -2.25
C VAL A 506 14.32 33.76 -1.42
N SER A 507 15.57 34.23 -1.35
CA SER A 507 15.92 35.46 -0.66
C SER A 507 15.92 36.66 -1.61
N VAL A 508 15.29 37.77 -1.20
CA VAL A 508 15.24 39.04 -1.93
C VAL A 508 15.77 40.15 -1.02
N THR A 509 16.82 40.86 -1.43
CA THR A 509 17.37 41.99 -0.67
C THR A 509 17.05 43.31 -1.35
N VAL A 510 16.41 44.22 -0.61
CA VAL A 510 16.05 45.57 -1.06
C VAL A 510 16.93 46.59 -0.36
N GLY A 511 17.73 47.34 -1.12
CA GLY A 511 18.61 48.40 -0.58
C GLY A 511 17.84 49.61 -0.04
N GLN A 512 18.43 50.35 0.90
CA GLN A 512 17.94 51.68 1.29
C GLN A 512 18.34 52.71 0.22
N SER A 513 17.37 53.53 -0.22
CA SER A 513 17.66 54.68 -1.08
C SER A 513 18.43 55.74 -0.29
N GLY A 514 19.71 55.92 -0.61
CA GLY A 514 20.54 57.02 -0.12
C GLY A 514 20.35 58.26 -0.99
N ASN A 515 19.79 59.32 -0.41
CA ASN A 515 19.78 60.66 -1.00
C ASN A 515 21.11 61.36 -0.69
N THR A 516 21.93 61.65 -1.71
CA THR A 516 22.96 62.69 -1.62
C THR A 516 23.03 63.46 -2.94
N ASN A 517 22.53 64.69 -2.92
CA ASN A 517 23.04 65.81 -3.73
C ASN A 517 24.19 66.44 -2.93
N PRO A 518 25.33 66.83 -3.53
CA PRO A 518 25.42 68.15 -4.19
C PRO A 518 26.28 68.16 -5.47
N GLY A 519 26.04 69.18 -6.30
CA GLY A 519 26.90 69.54 -7.41
C GLY A 519 28.03 70.51 -7.07
N ASN A 520 28.81 70.74 -8.12
CA ASN A 520 29.73 71.84 -8.43
C ASN A 520 31.21 71.75 -8.00
N ASP A 521 32.02 72.27 -8.93
CA ASP A 521 33.46 72.56 -8.91
C ASP A 521 34.34 71.36 -9.34
N ASP A 522 35.29 71.45 -10.27
CA ASP A 522 35.76 72.48 -11.21
C ASP A 522 36.73 71.76 -12.18
N GLU A 523 36.93 72.29 -13.37
CA GLU A 523 37.91 71.79 -14.36
C GLU A 523 39.37 71.96 -13.89
N GLY A 524 40.28 71.10 -14.37
CA GLY A 524 41.73 71.38 -14.29
C GLY A 524 42.68 70.20 -14.54
N THR A 525 42.93 69.92 -15.83
CA THR A 525 44.23 69.71 -16.53
C THR A 525 45.52 69.65 -15.65
N VAL A 526 46.62 68.90 -15.90
CA VAL A 526 47.36 68.51 -17.13
C VAL A 526 48.40 67.41 -16.79
N ASP A 527 48.75 66.63 -17.82
CA ASP A 527 50.10 66.17 -18.22
C ASP A 527 50.85 65.04 -17.49
N GLY A 528 51.56 64.23 -18.28
CA GLY A 528 52.70 63.44 -17.80
C GLY A 528 52.83 62.03 -18.35
N THR A 529 53.19 61.90 -19.63
CA THR A 529 53.77 60.72 -20.29
C THR A 529 54.79 59.92 -19.44
N ILE A 530 54.85 58.59 -19.64
CA ILE A 530 56.04 57.79 -20.05
C ILE A 530 55.68 56.27 -20.02
N LEU A 531 55.71 55.64 -21.21
CA LEU A 531 56.10 54.23 -21.47
C LEU A 531 57.65 54.18 -21.53
N PRO A 532 58.38 53.03 -21.38
CA PRO A 532 58.08 51.72 -21.96
C PRO A 532 58.47 50.48 -21.10
N GLY A 533 57.93 49.28 -21.42
CA GLY A 533 58.65 48.18 -22.12
C GLY A 533 58.98 47.08 -21.10
N ASP A 534 58.95 45.77 -21.33
CA ASP A 534 58.94 44.86 -22.49
C ASP A 534 58.05 43.66 -22.06
N ASP A 535 57.15 43.14 -22.87
CA ASP A 535 57.35 42.24 -24.02
C ASP A 535 57.58 40.76 -23.67
N ASN A 536 56.82 39.96 -24.42
CA ASN A 536 57.13 38.64 -24.95
C ASN A 536 56.72 37.38 -24.17
N SER A 537 55.43 37.04 -24.39
CA SER A 537 54.94 35.92 -25.21
C SER A 537 55.35 34.45 -24.96
N ASN A 538 54.31 33.64 -25.18
CA ASN A 538 54.24 32.37 -25.90
C ASN A 538 54.79 31.09 -25.27
N GLY A 539 53.92 30.07 -25.30
CA GLY A 539 54.30 28.81 -25.92
C GLY A 539 53.99 27.54 -25.14
N ASN A 540 52.79 27.01 -25.39
CA ASN A 540 52.54 25.65 -25.91
C ASN A 540 53.04 24.38 -25.17
N SER A 541 52.19 23.36 -25.33
CA SER A 541 52.44 21.90 -25.43
C SER A 541 52.64 21.03 -24.17
N ASN A 542 51.73 20.06 -24.13
CA ASN A 542 51.64 18.76 -23.46
C ASN A 542 52.89 17.84 -23.67
N PRO A 543 52.86 16.57 -23.20
CA PRO A 543 53.60 15.87 -22.11
C PRO A 543 54.83 15.10 -22.68
N PRO A 544 55.29 13.87 -22.29
CA PRO A 544 55.31 13.00 -21.07
C PRO A 544 56.81 12.58 -20.80
N PRO A 545 57.28 11.32 -20.55
CA PRO A 545 56.83 10.13 -19.78
C PRO A 545 57.92 9.48 -18.86
N GLY A 546 57.51 8.46 -18.06
CA GLY A 546 58.36 7.31 -17.66
C GLY A 546 59.16 7.46 -16.36
N ASN A 547 59.59 6.42 -15.64
CA ASN A 547 59.47 4.96 -15.72
C ASN A 547 60.16 4.39 -14.45
N THR A 548 59.97 3.09 -14.16
CA THR A 548 60.82 2.15 -13.39
C THR A 548 60.84 2.24 -11.85
N THR A 549 60.94 1.18 -11.03
CA THR A 549 60.95 -0.32 -11.07
C THR A 549 61.14 -0.68 -9.57
N GLY A 550 60.48 -1.62 -8.88
CA GLY A 550 60.34 -3.08 -9.06
C GLY A 550 60.66 -3.79 -7.71
N GLY A 551 60.13 -5.02 -7.51
CA GLY A 551 60.51 -5.97 -6.43
C GLY A 551 59.35 -6.43 -5.53
N SER A 552 58.55 -7.44 -5.90
CA SER A 552 58.74 -8.91 -5.71
C SER A 552 58.48 -9.41 -4.27
N THR A 553 57.26 -9.88 -3.96
CA THR A 553 56.76 -11.28 -3.84
C THR A 553 56.80 -11.86 -2.42
N VAL A 554 55.62 -12.14 -1.84
CA VAL A 554 55.23 -13.45 -1.27
C VAL A 554 53.71 -13.56 -1.38
N GLY A 555 53.24 -14.64 -2.01
CA GLY A 555 51.82 -14.94 -2.19
C GLY A 555 51.12 -15.40 -0.91
N GLY A 556 49.88 -14.94 -0.76
CA GLY A 556 48.88 -15.48 0.15
C GLY A 556 47.54 -15.33 -0.54
N SER A 557 47.06 -16.41 -1.17
CA SER A 557 45.69 -16.50 -1.66
C SER A 557 44.75 -16.53 -0.46
N THR A 558 44.10 -15.40 -0.20
CA THR A 558 42.78 -15.34 0.42
C THR A 558 41.99 -14.33 -0.39
N GLY A 559 41.17 -14.81 -1.33
CA GLY A 559 40.19 -13.98 -2.00
C GLY A 559 39.25 -13.38 -0.96
N SER A 560 39.52 -12.12 -0.58
CA SER A 560 38.56 -11.32 0.15
C SER A 560 37.50 -10.91 -0.86
N ASP A 561 36.40 -11.66 -0.84
CA ASP A 561 35.18 -11.38 -1.58
C ASP A 561 34.50 -10.16 -0.95
N THR A 562 35.11 -8.98 -1.10
CA THR A 562 34.56 -7.72 -0.59
C THR A 562 33.34 -7.36 -1.41
N VAL A 563 32.17 -7.40 -0.77
CA VAL A 563 30.85 -7.06 -1.36
C VAL A 563 30.91 -5.69 -2.06
N PHE A 564 31.53 -4.71 -1.41
CA PHE A 564 31.70 -3.35 -1.94
C PHE A 564 33.17 -2.90 -2.02
N SER A 565 33.49 -2.13 -3.06
CA SER A 565 34.66 -1.24 -3.07
C SER A 565 34.20 0.18 -2.78
N ILE A 566 34.80 0.85 -1.79
CA ILE A 566 34.49 2.23 -1.45
C ILE A 566 35.73 3.13 -1.59
N VAL A 567 35.58 4.24 -2.31
CA VAL A 567 36.63 5.25 -2.48
C VAL A 567 36.08 6.58 -2.00
N LYS A 568 36.83 7.25 -1.12
CA LYS A 568 36.49 8.59 -0.62
C LYS A 568 37.56 9.58 -1.02
N THR A 569 37.13 10.73 -1.51
CA THR A 569 38.00 11.84 -1.90
C THR A 569 37.47 13.15 -1.34
N SER A 570 38.36 14.15 -1.21
CA SER A 570 38.00 15.50 -0.82
C SER A 570 38.75 16.50 -1.68
N THR A 571 38.25 17.73 -1.77
CA THR A 571 38.97 18.83 -2.42
C THR A 571 39.75 19.69 -1.43
N ALA A 572 39.98 19.20 -0.20
CA ALA A 572 40.75 19.91 0.80
C ALA A 572 42.18 20.19 0.31
N PRO A 573 42.67 21.44 0.38
CA PRO A 573 44.03 21.78 -0.04
C PRO A 573 45.07 21.12 0.89
N SER A 574 46.19 20.68 0.32
CA SER A 574 47.29 20.05 1.05
C SER A 574 47.99 20.99 2.04
N ALA A 575 47.79 22.31 1.89
CA ALA A 575 48.30 23.33 2.81
C ALA A 575 47.49 23.44 4.13
N GLY A 576 46.41 22.67 4.28
CA GLY A 576 45.50 22.73 5.43
C GLY A 576 44.25 23.56 5.16
N VAL A 577 43.22 23.36 5.99
CA VAL A 577 41.91 23.99 5.86
C VAL A 577 41.75 25.07 6.94
N ALA A 578 41.36 26.29 6.57
CA ALA A 578 41.09 27.36 7.54
C ALA A 578 39.77 27.11 8.30
N PRO A 579 39.66 27.46 9.60
CA PRO A 579 38.40 27.40 10.33
C PRO A 579 37.29 28.19 9.62
N GLY A 580 36.05 27.68 9.61
CA GLY A 580 34.94 28.28 8.86
C GLY A 580 34.82 27.83 7.40
N SER A 581 35.75 27.03 6.89
CA SER A 581 35.73 26.58 5.49
C SER A 581 34.72 25.46 5.25
N THR A 582 34.14 25.45 4.05
CA THR A 582 33.30 24.37 3.53
C THR A 582 34.11 23.48 2.61
N ILE A 583 34.17 22.18 2.92
CA ILE A 583 34.95 21.19 2.17
C ILE A 583 34.02 20.21 1.46
N PRO A 584 34.04 20.17 0.11
CA PRO A 584 33.43 19.10 -0.67
C PRO A 584 34.12 17.74 -0.49
N TYR A 585 33.29 16.72 -0.36
CA TYR A 585 33.67 15.31 -0.32
C TYR A 585 32.89 14.51 -1.34
N LYS A 586 33.52 13.46 -1.87
CA LYS A 586 32.92 12.51 -2.80
C LYS A 586 33.19 11.10 -2.32
N ILE A 587 32.14 10.29 -2.20
CA ILE A 587 32.20 8.85 -1.98
C ILE A 587 31.79 8.16 -3.27
N THR A 588 32.54 7.13 -3.69
CA THR A 588 32.17 6.23 -4.77
C THR A 588 32.09 4.82 -4.22
N LEU A 589 30.89 4.26 -4.23
CA LEU A 589 30.61 2.87 -3.86
C LEU A 589 30.41 2.04 -5.12
N GLN A 590 31.06 0.88 -5.20
CA GLN A 590 30.92 -0.08 -6.30
C GLN A 590 30.48 -1.42 -5.71
N ASN A 591 29.35 -1.96 -6.17
CA ASN A 591 29.01 -3.36 -5.93
C ASN A 591 29.90 -4.24 -6.79
N ASN A 592 30.74 -5.08 -6.17
CA ASN A 592 31.66 -5.98 -6.90
C ASN A 592 31.01 -7.33 -7.21
N ARG A 593 29.77 -7.58 -6.76
CA ARG A 593 29.05 -8.83 -6.97
C ARG A 593 28.40 -8.84 -8.35
N SER A 594 28.22 -10.04 -8.89
CA SER A 594 27.40 -10.30 -10.07
C SER A 594 25.89 -10.40 -9.74
N VAL A 595 25.50 -10.10 -8.51
CA VAL A 595 24.11 -10.13 -8.00
C VAL A 595 23.82 -8.79 -7.28
N PRO A 596 22.56 -8.34 -7.25
CA PRO A 596 22.18 -7.15 -6.47
C PRO A 596 22.45 -7.39 -4.98
N VAL A 597 22.77 -6.31 -4.27
CA VAL A 597 22.91 -6.29 -2.81
C VAL A 597 21.82 -5.37 -2.27
N ASN A 598 21.03 -5.84 -1.30
CA ASN A 598 19.87 -5.12 -0.77
C ASN A 598 20.22 -4.39 0.54
N ASP A 599 19.35 -3.50 1.00
CA ASP A 599 19.48 -2.78 2.27
C ASP A 599 20.84 -2.07 2.45
N VAL A 600 21.39 -1.57 1.33
CA VAL A 600 22.73 -0.98 1.28
C VAL A 600 22.72 0.40 1.92
N LYS A 601 23.51 0.59 2.96
CA LYS A 601 23.68 1.88 3.65
C LYS A 601 25.14 2.30 3.63
N VAL A 602 25.38 3.56 3.27
CA VAL A 602 26.70 4.19 3.34
C VAL A 602 26.74 5.10 4.55
N TYR A 603 27.78 4.98 5.37
CA TYR A 603 28.00 5.78 6.56
C TYR A 603 29.28 6.60 6.43
N ASP A 604 29.26 7.78 7.03
CA ASP A 604 30.37 8.74 7.04
C ASP A 604 30.63 9.25 8.45
N LYS A 605 31.90 9.24 8.89
CA LYS A 605 32.32 9.70 10.22
C LYS A 605 33.57 10.57 10.11
N LEU A 606 33.44 11.81 10.54
CA LEU A 606 34.56 12.75 10.71
C LEU A 606 34.97 12.79 12.17
N LYS A 607 36.25 12.52 12.45
CA LYS A 607 36.85 12.63 13.79
C LYS A 607 37.90 13.73 13.83
N ASN A 608 37.98 14.46 14.93
CA ASN A 608 39.10 15.36 15.19
C ASN A 608 40.34 14.60 15.70
N GLU A 609 41.43 15.33 15.95
CA GLU A 609 42.72 14.76 16.40
C GLU A 609 42.60 14.00 17.74
N GLY A 610 41.69 14.43 18.61
CA GLY A 610 41.36 13.75 19.87
C GLY A 610 40.48 12.50 19.71
N GLY A 611 40.10 12.13 18.48
CA GLY A 611 39.24 10.98 18.17
C GLY A 611 37.74 11.20 18.39
N LEU A 612 37.32 12.42 18.76
CA LEU A 612 35.91 12.77 18.93
C LEU A 612 35.23 12.88 17.57
N VAL A 613 34.06 12.26 17.43
CA VAL A 613 33.22 12.39 16.22
C VAL A 613 32.60 13.79 16.20
N VAL A 614 32.90 14.56 15.18
CA VAL A 614 32.43 15.95 15.00
C VAL A 614 31.41 16.10 13.88
N PHE A 615 31.26 15.09 13.03
CA PHE A 615 30.22 15.00 12.00
C PHE A 615 29.97 13.51 11.68
N GLU A 616 28.70 13.15 11.52
CA GLU A 616 28.26 11.82 11.09
C GLU A 616 27.09 11.96 10.12
N ASN A 617 27.09 11.16 9.05
CA ASN A 617 25.99 11.11 8.10
C ASN A 617 25.79 9.69 7.57
N SER A 618 24.60 9.41 7.05
CA SER A 618 24.28 8.13 6.41
C SER A 618 23.34 8.31 5.22
N TRP A 619 23.55 7.50 4.18
CA TRP A 619 22.69 7.43 3.00
C TRP A 619 22.18 6.00 2.84
N ASP A 620 20.86 5.86 2.74
CA ASP A 620 20.21 4.59 2.42
C ASP A 620 20.08 4.49 0.90
N LEU A 621 20.74 3.49 0.32
CA LEU A 621 20.78 3.25 -1.12
C LEU A 621 19.81 2.14 -1.54
N GLY A 622 19.17 1.44 -0.60
CA GLY A 622 18.31 0.30 -0.90
C GLY A 622 19.08 -0.80 -1.64
N THR A 623 18.63 -1.17 -2.84
CA THR A 623 19.31 -2.18 -3.66
C THR A 623 20.34 -1.57 -4.60
N VAL A 624 21.59 -2.02 -4.53
CA VAL A 624 22.64 -1.68 -5.50
C VAL A 624 22.83 -2.84 -6.47
N ALA A 625 22.58 -2.60 -7.76
CA ALA A 625 22.61 -3.60 -8.81
C ALA A 625 24.03 -4.19 -9.03
N PRO A 626 24.14 -5.37 -9.68
CA PRO A 626 25.44 -5.96 -10.00
C PRO A 626 26.34 -4.99 -10.76
N ASN A 627 27.59 -4.84 -10.33
CA ASN A 627 28.56 -3.93 -10.94
C ASN A 627 28.13 -2.45 -11.02
N GLU A 628 27.11 -2.01 -10.26
CA GLU A 628 26.69 -0.61 -10.21
C GLU A 628 27.68 0.26 -9.40
N LYS A 629 27.88 1.50 -9.88
CA LYS A 629 28.64 2.56 -9.19
C LYS A 629 27.69 3.64 -8.70
N VAL A 630 27.65 3.85 -7.39
CA VAL A 630 26.93 4.96 -6.76
C VAL A 630 27.93 6.03 -6.34
N VAL A 631 27.67 7.28 -6.73
CA VAL A 631 28.49 8.44 -6.37
C VAL A 631 27.68 9.37 -5.46
N ILE A 632 28.22 9.66 -4.28
CA ILE A 632 27.63 10.54 -3.29
C ILE A 632 28.54 11.77 -3.15
N ASP A 633 28.03 12.92 -3.55
CA ASP A 633 28.68 14.22 -3.38
C ASP A 633 28.04 14.97 -2.20
N TYR A 634 28.84 15.42 -1.23
CA TYR A 634 28.38 16.17 -0.07
C TYR A 634 29.42 17.20 0.37
N THR A 635 29.03 18.13 1.25
CA THR A 635 29.96 19.11 1.81
C THR A 635 29.93 19.08 3.33
N VAL A 636 31.07 19.34 3.96
CA VAL A 636 31.18 19.51 5.41
C VAL A 636 31.66 20.92 5.71
N ILE A 637 30.93 21.62 6.57
CA ILE A 637 31.30 22.96 7.04
C ILE A 637 32.08 22.78 8.35
N PHE A 638 33.34 23.24 8.38
CA PHE A 638 34.11 23.29 9.61
C PHE A 638 33.77 24.57 10.36
N SER A 639 33.46 24.49 11.66
CA SER A 639 33.18 25.66 12.48
C SER A 639 34.37 26.65 12.48
N ALA A 640 34.09 27.95 12.58
CA ALA A 640 35.12 28.97 12.82
C ALA A 640 35.84 28.79 14.17
N GLU A 641 35.23 28.03 15.08
CA GLU A 641 35.77 27.69 16.42
C GLU A 641 36.39 26.27 16.45
N ALA A 642 36.52 25.59 15.30
CA ALA A 642 37.09 24.25 15.24
C ALA A 642 38.56 24.27 15.74
N PRO A 643 38.92 23.41 16.72
CA PRO A 643 40.31 23.32 17.19
C PRO A 643 41.28 23.01 16.04
N ALA A 644 42.47 23.60 16.08
CA ALA A 644 43.54 23.22 15.16
C ALA A 644 43.98 21.78 15.43
N GLY A 645 44.17 21.00 14.37
CA GLY A 645 44.57 19.60 14.44
C GLY A 645 44.18 18.82 13.20
N ASP A 646 44.54 17.54 13.17
CA ASP A 646 44.19 16.63 12.08
C ASP A 646 42.74 16.15 12.20
N TYR A 647 42.01 16.18 11.08
CA TYR A 647 40.65 15.65 10.99
C TYR A 647 40.62 14.47 10.03
N THR A 648 40.15 13.32 10.52
CA THR A 648 40.08 12.08 9.74
C THR A 648 38.65 11.79 9.36
N ASN A 649 38.34 11.80 8.06
CA ASN A 649 37.02 11.50 7.55
C ASN A 649 36.94 10.10 6.95
N THR A 650 36.17 9.20 7.53
CA THR A 650 36.09 7.79 7.13
C THR A 650 34.70 7.46 6.60
N ALA A 651 34.60 6.70 5.51
CA ALA A 651 33.33 6.15 5.03
C ALA A 651 33.38 4.62 5.01
N TYR A 652 32.22 3.99 5.26
CA TYR A 652 32.04 2.55 5.13
C TYR A 652 30.61 2.26 4.65
N ALA A 653 30.39 1.04 4.15
CA ALA A 653 29.07 0.60 3.70
C ALA A 653 28.71 -0.75 4.32
N SER A 654 27.42 -0.99 4.49
CA SER A 654 26.83 -2.29 4.84
C SER A 654 25.71 -2.62 3.86
N GLY A 655 25.44 -3.91 3.64
CA GLY A 655 24.37 -4.42 2.77
C GLY A 655 24.49 -5.93 2.61
#